data_AF-A0A261G197-F1
#
_entry.id   AF-A0A261G197-F1
#
_cell.length_a   1.000
_cell.length_b   1.000
_cell.length_c   1.000
_cell.angle_alpha   90.00
_cell.angle_beta   90.00
_cell.angle_gamma   90.00
#
_symmetry.space_group_name_H-M   'P 1'
#
loop_
_entity.id
_entity.type
_entity.pdbx_description
1 polymer ?
#
loop_
_entity_poly.entity_id
_entity_poly.type
_entity_poly.pdbx_seq_one_letter_code
_entity_poly.pdbx_strand_id
1 'polypeptide(L)'
;MDDDTRSTSRTQPAEPPQSDSPRASIGMVVYFSSASENTARFMERCRLEDLGITTRRIPLRAADAPLRVDVPYVLVVPTYGGGDIDKAVPPQVRRFLGQPEHARLLIGVIAAGNTNFGEAYGMAGDLIADRYHVPFLFRFELMGTPSDEQAMRTGLVRFFREVPTADVAPDASAQSTRPARSAQSVQPTQSTQSLASAPSPSDLSTPSATSVISTTSPGAIMMPIAHHNPSRSPKKAVAPNTPGEAGDPTRDPHALNAMLGLYDADGRIQFDKDKQAERAYVTGHVAANTMRFVSTAERLDYLIGHGYYEADVFRAYSPDFLDRFYARVESCGFEFDTFLGAFKFATSYALKTFDGTQYLEDFPQRAAAVALALAGGDEKRATEFFEEIIARRFQPATPTFLNLGKAQRGEAVSCFLVRIEDNMESISRGINAALQLSKRGGGVALLLSNLRELDAPIKHIEHQSSGVVPVMKLLEDSFSYANQLGARQGAGAVYLNAHHPDILRFLDTKRENADEKIRIKTLALGVVVPDVTFELAKRKQPMALFSPYDVERVYGLPFADISVSERYDEMVADERIRKTYIDARKFFTTLAELQFESGYPYLMFEDTVNRANPIAGRVTMSNLCSEILQVQEPSAYHEDLSYAHVGRDVSCNLGSLNIAHAMDGDLAATVETAIRALTAVAERTSIDCVPSIRRANEEGHAIGLGQMNLHGFLAREGIHYGSEESIDFTDMYFMTVAYHAYRTSHLLAVEHGRPFARFGESAYARPAGEGNYFDRYIDGTQPLEPATERVRTLFERCGVAIPTADDWRALQRDVLRDGLYNQNLQAVPPTGSISYINGATSSIHPIASKIEIRKEGKIGRVYYPAAFMTNDNLEYFQDAYEIGWKKIIDVYAAATRHVDQGLSLTLFFPDTATTRDINQAQIYAWRKGIKTLYYIRIRQQALAGTETAGCVSCML
;
A
#
# COMPACT_ATOMS: atom_id res chain seq x y z
N MET A 1 37.58 -70.84 7.57
CA MET A 1 37.34 -70.58 6.14
C MET A 1 36.82 -69.16 5.94
N ASP A 2 37.64 -68.11 5.92
CA ASP A 2 38.95 -67.82 6.56
C ASP A 2 39.15 -66.28 6.51
N ASP A 3 40.18 -65.75 7.18
CA ASP A 3 40.56 -64.33 7.25
C ASP A 3 40.96 -63.73 5.85
N ASP A 4 41.18 -62.42 5.62
CA ASP A 4 41.72 -61.39 6.53
C ASP A 4 41.45 -59.90 6.12
N THR A 5 41.69 -59.02 7.08
CA THR A 5 41.86 -57.55 7.20
C THR A 5 41.86 -56.53 6.01
N ARG A 6 41.31 -55.33 6.37
CA ARG A 6 41.75 -53.92 6.09
C ARG A 6 41.93 -53.47 4.61
N SER A 7 41.42 -52.31 4.18
CA SER A 7 41.83 -50.97 4.65
C SER A 7 41.07 -49.85 3.89
N THR A 8 41.06 -48.62 4.42
CA THR A 8 40.51 -47.42 3.75
C THR A 8 41.51 -46.73 2.81
N SER A 9 41.05 -46.21 1.67
CA SER A 9 41.80 -45.24 0.85
C SER A 9 40.98 -43.99 0.54
N ARG A 10 41.62 -42.82 0.60
CA ARG A 10 41.06 -41.53 0.15
C ARG A 10 41.46 -41.29 -1.31
N THR A 11 40.52 -40.92 -2.16
CA THR A 11 40.84 -40.42 -3.51
C THR A 11 41.34 -38.97 -3.40
N GLN A 12 42.44 -38.65 -4.07
CA GLN A 12 43.01 -37.30 -4.13
C GLN A 12 42.33 -36.46 -5.24
N PRO A 13 42.25 -35.13 -5.10
CA PRO A 13 41.91 -34.24 -6.22
C PRO A 13 43.06 -34.20 -7.24
N ALA A 14 42.72 -33.95 -8.51
CA ALA A 14 43.67 -33.94 -9.62
C ALA A 14 44.62 -32.72 -9.61
N GLU A 15 45.77 -32.87 -10.27
CA GLU A 15 46.79 -31.82 -10.44
C GLU A 15 46.33 -30.69 -11.40
N PRO A 16 46.83 -29.45 -11.22
CA PRO A 16 46.57 -28.36 -12.16
C PRO A 16 47.38 -28.53 -13.46
N PRO A 17 46.85 -28.12 -14.63
CA PRO A 17 47.55 -28.21 -15.90
C PRO A 17 48.73 -27.23 -15.99
N GLN A 18 49.78 -27.63 -16.71
CA GLN A 18 50.99 -26.83 -16.90
C GLN A 18 50.87 -25.85 -18.07
N SER A 19 51.17 -24.58 -17.80
CA SER A 19 51.69 -23.55 -18.70
C SER A 19 51.24 -23.56 -20.17
N ASP A 20 50.21 -22.77 -20.47
CA ASP A 20 50.26 -21.93 -21.67
C ASP A 20 51.30 -20.82 -21.47
N SER A 21 51.86 -20.27 -22.56
CA SER A 21 52.85 -19.20 -22.48
C SER A 21 52.21 -17.87 -22.02
N PRO A 22 52.90 -17.07 -21.18
CA PRO A 22 52.33 -15.82 -20.71
C PRO A 22 52.18 -14.83 -21.87
N ARG A 23 50.94 -14.53 -22.26
CA ARG A 23 50.64 -13.32 -23.04
C ARG A 23 51.24 -12.13 -22.28
N ALA A 24 52.07 -11.33 -22.94
CA ALA A 24 52.71 -10.18 -22.32
C ALA A 24 51.61 -9.27 -21.73
N SER A 25 51.64 -9.08 -20.40
CA SER A 25 50.60 -8.32 -19.69
C SER A 25 50.65 -6.88 -20.14
N ILE A 26 49.58 -6.40 -20.80
CA ILE A 26 49.50 -5.03 -21.31
C ILE A 26 49.22 -4.01 -20.20
N GLY A 27 48.72 -4.46 -19.04
CA GLY A 27 48.46 -3.61 -17.88
C GLY A 27 48.03 -4.39 -16.65
N MET A 28 47.86 -3.70 -15.52
CA MET A 28 47.30 -4.26 -14.29
C MET A 28 46.09 -3.45 -13.80
N VAL A 29 45.05 -4.14 -13.35
CA VAL A 29 43.94 -3.54 -12.61
C VAL A 29 43.94 -4.02 -11.17
N VAL A 30 44.01 -3.06 -10.25
CA VAL A 30 43.77 -3.28 -8.83
C VAL A 30 42.32 -2.90 -8.53
N TYR A 31 41.59 -3.71 -7.77
CA TYR A 31 40.21 -3.39 -7.40
C TYR A 31 39.93 -3.63 -5.92
N PHE A 32 39.05 -2.83 -5.33
CA PHE A 32 38.45 -3.14 -4.02
C PHE A 32 37.03 -3.69 -4.19
N SER A 33 36.64 -4.65 -3.35
CA SER A 33 35.27 -5.12 -3.27
C SER A 33 34.96 -5.53 -1.83
N SER A 34 33.90 -4.94 -1.26
CA SER A 34 33.39 -5.30 0.07
C SER A 34 32.73 -6.68 0.10
N ALA A 35 32.19 -7.05 1.27
CA ALA A 35 31.49 -8.31 1.51
C ALA A 35 30.22 -8.53 0.65
N SER A 36 29.70 -7.51 -0.04
CA SER A 36 28.64 -7.68 -1.05
C SER A 36 29.13 -8.29 -2.37
N GLU A 37 30.44 -8.27 -2.62
CA GLU A 37 31.08 -8.86 -3.79
C GLU A 37 30.69 -8.24 -5.16
N ASN A 38 29.84 -7.21 -5.20
CA ASN A 38 29.34 -6.57 -6.44
C ASN A 38 30.46 -6.23 -7.43
N THR A 39 31.52 -5.54 -6.96
CA THR A 39 32.66 -5.15 -7.80
C THR A 39 33.49 -6.36 -8.21
N ALA A 40 33.68 -7.36 -7.34
CA ALA A 40 34.38 -8.60 -7.70
C ALA A 40 33.67 -9.36 -8.83
N ARG A 41 32.34 -9.50 -8.73
CA ARG A 41 31.50 -10.14 -9.76
C ARG A 41 31.55 -9.39 -11.09
N PHE A 42 31.54 -8.05 -11.06
CA PHE A 42 31.71 -7.26 -12.28
C PHE A 42 33.09 -7.49 -12.93
N MET A 43 34.17 -7.44 -12.15
CA MET A 43 35.54 -7.70 -12.63
C MET A 43 35.70 -9.12 -13.22
N GLU A 44 35.03 -10.11 -12.64
CA GLU A 44 34.98 -11.49 -13.16
C GLU A 44 34.25 -11.57 -14.51
N ARG A 45 33.04 -10.99 -14.64
CA ARG A 45 32.30 -10.94 -15.92
C ARG A 45 33.07 -10.18 -17.00
N CYS A 46 33.78 -9.11 -16.63
CA CYS A 46 34.64 -8.35 -17.54
C CYS A 46 35.79 -9.16 -18.16
N ARG A 47 36.18 -10.32 -17.60
CA ARG A 47 37.23 -11.24 -18.13
C ARG A 47 38.45 -10.52 -18.70
N LEU A 48 39.09 -9.68 -17.88
CA LEU A 48 40.21 -8.83 -18.33
C LEU A 48 41.49 -9.63 -18.61
N GLU A 49 41.64 -10.80 -18.00
CA GLU A 49 42.81 -11.66 -18.19
C GLU A 49 42.83 -12.30 -19.60
N ASP A 50 41.65 -12.56 -20.21
CA ASP A 50 41.53 -12.92 -21.64
C ASP A 50 42.16 -11.84 -22.57
N LEU A 51 42.18 -10.58 -22.12
CA LEU A 51 42.71 -9.42 -22.85
C LEU A 51 44.18 -9.13 -22.51
N GLY A 52 44.81 -9.93 -21.64
CA GLY A 52 46.18 -9.71 -21.17
C GLY A 52 46.30 -8.61 -20.12
N ILE A 53 45.24 -8.31 -19.37
CA ILE A 53 45.27 -7.35 -18.25
C ILE A 53 45.18 -8.12 -16.94
N THR A 54 46.24 -8.07 -16.14
CA THR A 54 46.34 -8.81 -14.85
C THR A 54 45.42 -8.18 -13.81
N THR A 55 44.64 -8.97 -13.06
CA THR A 55 43.77 -8.45 -11.98
C THR A 55 44.30 -8.75 -10.57
N ARG A 56 44.08 -7.83 -9.62
CA ARG A 56 44.42 -7.98 -8.19
C ARG A 56 43.36 -7.34 -7.29
N ARG A 57 42.90 -8.07 -6.27
CA ARG A 57 41.94 -7.58 -5.26
C ARG A 57 42.68 -7.00 -4.05
N ILE A 58 42.33 -5.78 -3.64
CA ILE A 58 42.76 -5.20 -2.35
C ILE A 58 42.11 -6.04 -1.23
N PRO A 59 42.89 -6.56 -0.25
CA PRO A 59 42.36 -7.46 0.76
C PRO A 59 41.28 -6.83 1.64
N LEU A 60 40.30 -7.63 2.06
CA LEU A 60 39.10 -7.13 2.75
C LEU A 60 39.31 -7.06 4.27
N ARG A 61 39.99 -8.06 4.84
CA ARG A 61 40.27 -8.22 6.28
C ARG A 61 41.74 -7.90 6.56
N ALA A 62 42.03 -7.44 7.77
CA ALA A 62 43.40 -7.10 8.17
C ALA A 62 44.32 -8.32 8.41
N ALA A 63 43.78 -9.55 8.40
CA ALA A 63 44.52 -10.80 8.51
C ALA A 63 44.78 -11.49 7.15
N ASP A 64 44.21 -10.94 6.07
CA ASP A 64 44.46 -11.42 4.71
C ASP A 64 45.89 -11.00 4.28
N ALA A 65 46.54 -11.76 3.39
CA ALA A 65 47.90 -11.45 2.94
C ALA A 65 47.95 -10.06 2.24
N PRO A 66 48.93 -9.19 2.58
CA PRO A 66 48.97 -7.83 2.05
C PRO A 66 49.32 -7.83 0.55
N LEU A 67 48.44 -7.22 -0.26
CA LEU A 67 48.72 -6.97 -1.67
C LEU A 67 49.89 -5.99 -1.80
N ARG A 68 50.92 -6.40 -2.55
CA ARG A 68 51.97 -5.53 -3.08
C ARG A 68 51.76 -5.36 -4.58
N VAL A 69 52.06 -4.17 -5.09
CA VAL A 69 52.06 -3.86 -6.52
C VAL A 69 53.34 -3.12 -6.89
N ASP A 70 53.98 -3.56 -7.95
CA ASP A 70 55.30 -3.17 -8.43
C ASP A 70 55.30 -2.59 -9.87
N VAL A 71 54.18 -2.72 -10.59
CA VAL A 71 53.93 -2.17 -11.93
C VAL A 71 52.83 -1.11 -11.93
N PRO A 72 52.79 -0.19 -12.93
CA PRO A 72 51.69 0.77 -13.07
C PRO A 72 50.32 0.11 -13.21
N TYR A 73 49.30 0.66 -12.55
CA TYR A 73 47.96 0.07 -12.48
C TYR A 73 46.82 1.10 -12.51
N VAL A 74 45.65 0.64 -12.98
CA VAL A 74 44.37 1.34 -12.82
C VAL A 74 43.63 0.82 -11.59
N LEU A 75 43.02 1.71 -10.81
CA LEU A 75 42.23 1.36 -9.63
C LEU A 75 40.73 1.32 -9.95
N VAL A 76 40.04 0.24 -9.60
CA VAL A 76 38.58 0.15 -9.58
C VAL A 76 38.06 0.24 -8.14
N VAL A 77 37.27 1.26 -7.82
CA VAL A 77 36.84 1.58 -6.44
C VAL A 77 35.32 1.75 -6.31
N PRO A 78 34.64 0.98 -5.43
CA PRO A 78 33.26 1.28 -5.04
C PRO A 78 33.17 2.43 -4.04
N THR A 79 32.16 3.28 -4.23
CA THR A 79 31.85 4.45 -3.40
C THR A 79 30.95 4.07 -2.22
N TYR A 80 31.28 4.56 -1.02
CA TYR A 80 30.52 4.37 0.22
C TYR A 80 29.98 5.69 0.78
N GLY A 81 29.59 5.71 2.06
CA GLY A 81 29.13 6.92 2.76
C GLY A 81 27.64 7.22 2.63
N GLY A 82 26.92 6.67 1.64
CA GLY A 82 25.49 6.88 1.47
C GLY A 82 25.12 8.34 1.16
N GLY A 83 25.98 9.03 0.40
CA GLY A 83 25.92 10.47 0.14
C GLY A 83 26.99 11.28 0.89
N ASP A 84 27.53 10.75 2.00
CA ASP A 84 28.61 11.40 2.75
C ASP A 84 29.97 11.31 2.01
N ILE A 85 30.43 12.45 1.52
CA ILE A 85 31.67 12.62 0.74
C ILE A 85 32.93 12.25 1.55
N ASP A 86 33.01 12.58 2.84
CA ASP A 86 34.16 12.23 3.70
C ASP A 86 34.28 10.71 3.95
N LYS A 87 33.16 9.99 3.77
CA LYS A 87 33.04 8.53 3.85
C LYS A 87 33.07 7.83 2.49
N ALA A 88 33.16 8.55 1.37
CA ALA A 88 33.12 7.98 0.02
C ALA A 88 34.21 6.93 -0.24
N VAL A 89 35.48 7.24 0.10
CA VAL A 89 36.62 6.34 -0.19
C VAL A 89 36.76 5.25 0.89
N PRO A 90 36.82 3.95 0.52
CA PRO A 90 36.94 2.84 1.47
C PRO A 90 38.19 2.96 2.38
N PRO A 91 38.11 2.61 3.68
CA PRO A 91 39.27 2.61 4.58
C PRO A 91 40.43 1.73 4.08
N GLN A 92 40.14 0.58 3.45
CA GLN A 92 41.13 -0.30 2.84
C GLN A 92 41.85 0.39 1.67
N VAL A 93 41.13 1.11 0.81
CA VAL A 93 41.70 1.87 -0.31
C VAL A 93 42.53 3.05 0.20
N ARG A 94 42.05 3.80 1.22
CA ARG A 94 42.83 4.86 1.88
C ARG A 94 44.11 4.33 2.52
N ARG A 95 44.13 3.09 3.03
CA ARG A 95 45.34 2.43 3.57
C ARG A 95 46.28 1.93 2.46
N PHE A 96 45.73 1.44 1.35
CA PHE A 96 46.50 0.96 0.20
C PHE A 96 47.22 2.11 -0.53
N LEU A 97 46.49 3.18 -0.87
CA LEU A 97 47.04 4.42 -1.47
C LEU A 97 47.76 5.34 -0.44
N GLY A 98 47.74 4.97 0.84
CA GLY A 98 48.56 5.61 1.88
C GLY A 98 50.02 5.14 1.89
N GLN A 99 50.34 4.08 1.14
CA GLN A 99 51.70 3.56 0.94
C GLN A 99 52.32 4.22 -0.30
N PRO A 100 53.40 5.03 -0.18
CA PRO A 100 54.00 5.75 -1.32
C PRO A 100 54.39 4.84 -2.50
N GLU A 101 54.78 3.60 -2.22
CA GLU A 101 55.15 2.59 -3.22
C GLU A 101 54.00 2.21 -4.15
N HIS A 102 52.76 2.17 -3.65
CA HIS A 102 51.54 1.97 -4.44
C HIS A 102 50.97 3.30 -4.96
N ALA A 103 51.18 4.38 -4.19
CA ALA A 103 51.00 5.79 -4.52
C ALA A 103 51.40 6.13 -5.97
N ARG A 104 52.71 6.04 -6.18
CA ARG A 104 53.43 6.41 -7.40
C ARG A 104 53.14 5.52 -8.62
N LEU A 105 52.41 4.42 -8.45
CA LEU A 105 52.12 3.44 -9.50
C LEU A 105 50.64 3.48 -9.94
N LEU A 106 49.80 4.26 -9.27
CA LEU A 106 48.45 4.55 -9.75
C LEU A 106 48.55 5.41 -11.01
N ILE A 107 47.93 4.98 -12.11
CA ILE A 107 47.90 5.74 -13.38
C ILE A 107 46.48 6.06 -13.88
N GLY A 108 45.43 5.59 -13.22
CA GLY A 108 44.04 5.94 -13.55
C GLY A 108 43.03 5.34 -12.59
N VAL A 109 41.81 5.87 -12.58
CA VAL A 109 40.74 5.44 -11.65
C VAL A 109 39.42 5.21 -12.39
N ILE A 110 38.69 4.17 -11.99
CA ILE A 110 37.32 3.85 -12.39
C ILE A 110 36.49 3.68 -11.12
N ALA A 111 35.28 4.23 -11.07
CA ALA A 111 34.43 4.15 -9.88
C ALA A 111 33.15 3.34 -10.09
N ALA A 112 32.81 2.52 -9.11
CA ALA A 112 31.46 1.98 -8.94
C ALA A 112 30.65 2.89 -8.00
N GLY A 113 29.39 3.11 -8.34
CA GLY A 113 28.43 3.85 -7.51
C GLY A 113 27.01 3.33 -7.65
N ASN A 114 26.06 4.00 -7.00
CA ASN A 114 24.62 3.85 -7.24
C ASN A 114 24.13 5.21 -7.74
N THR A 115 23.40 5.28 -8.86
CA THR A 115 22.92 6.55 -9.42
C THR A 115 21.92 7.26 -8.50
N ASN A 116 21.25 6.51 -7.60
CA ASN A 116 20.38 7.06 -6.55
C ASN A 116 21.11 8.02 -5.58
N PHE A 117 22.45 8.06 -5.57
CA PHE A 117 23.23 9.00 -4.75
C PHE A 117 23.54 10.34 -5.45
N GLY A 118 22.98 10.60 -6.64
CA GLY A 118 23.07 11.91 -7.30
C GLY A 118 24.51 12.37 -7.54
N GLU A 119 24.88 13.55 -7.05
CA GLU A 119 26.25 14.09 -7.15
C GLU A 119 27.31 13.19 -6.48
N ALA A 120 26.92 12.36 -5.50
CA ALA A 120 27.83 11.40 -4.87
C ALA A 120 28.00 10.09 -5.69
N TYR A 121 27.36 9.95 -6.86
CA TYR A 121 27.54 8.81 -7.75
C TYR A 121 29.00 8.70 -8.23
N GLY A 122 29.71 7.68 -7.76
CA GLY A 122 31.10 7.43 -8.14
C GLY A 122 32.14 8.34 -7.47
N MET A 123 31.74 9.17 -6.48
CA MET A 123 32.56 10.18 -5.80
C MET A 123 33.91 9.67 -5.25
N ALA A 124 34.01 8.37 -4.91
CA ALA A 124 35.28 7.78 -4.51
C ALA A 124 36.34 7.74 -5.63
N GLY A 125 35.90 7.86 -6.89
CA GLY A 125 36.77 8.01 -8.05
C GLY A 125 37.39 9.39 -8.14
N ASP A 126 36.55 10.42 -8.14
CA ASP A 126 36.96 11.83 -8.27
C ASP A 126 37.93 12.24 -7.16
N LEU A 127 37.58 11.92 -5.90
CA LEU A 127 38.43 12.18 -4.72
C LEU A 127 39.80 11.48 -4.75
N ILE A 128 39.99 10.46 -5.58
CA ILE A 128 41.30 9.83 -5.81
C ILE A 128 41.96 10.42 -7.06
N ALA A 129 41.22 10.65 -8.13
CA ALA A 129 41.73 11.25 -9.37
C ALA A 129 42.35 12.63 -9.11
N ASP A 130 41.61 13.51 -8.43
CA ASP A 130 42.06 14.85 -8.04
C ASP A 130 43.25 14.80 -7.09
N ARG A 131 43.21 13.90 -6.10
CA ARG A 131 44.22 13.80 -5.02
C ARG A 131 45.57 13.24 -5.49
N TYR A 132 45.56 12.34 -6.46
CA TYR A 132 46.76 11.69 -7.00
C TYR A 132 47.13 12.19 -8.41
N HIS A 133 46.36 13.14 -8.95
CA HIS A 133 46.55 13.76 -10.27
C HIS A 133 46.59 12.74 -11.43
N VAL A 134 45.68 11.77 -11.38
CA VAL A 134 45.55 10.67 -12.37
C VAL A 134 44.21 10.78 -13.12
N PRO A 135 44.13 10.34 -14.39
CA PRO A 135 42.89 10.39 -15.16
C PRO A 135 41.77 9.54 -14.52
N PHE A 136 40.63 10.17 -14.30
CA PHE A 136 39.38 9.45 -14.06
C PHE A 136 38.81 8.95 -15.39
N LEU A 137 38.64 7.64 -15.53
CA LEU A 137 38.34 7.00 -16.81
C LEU A 137 36.84 6.91 -17.10
N PHE A 138 36.05 6.34 -16.17
CA PHE A 138 34.57 6.30 -16.24
C PHE A 138 33.95 5.81 -14.91
N ARG A 139 32.62 5.96 -14.77
CA ARG A 139 31.80 5.39 -13.68
C ARG A 139 30.96 4.23 -14.22
N PHE A 140 30.62 3.26 -13.38
CA PHE A 140 29.60 2.26 -13.65
C PHE A 140 28.67 2.02 -12.43
N GLU A 141 27.46 1.52 -12.68
CA GLU A 141 26.45 1.34 -11.63
C GLU A 141 26.49 -0.05 -11.00
N LEU A 142 26.60 -0.11 -9.67
CA LEU A 142 26.44 -1.30 -8.81
C LEU A 142 27.26 -2.54 -9.22
N MET A 143 26.70 -3.38 -10.09
CA MET A 143 27.31 -4.61 -10.63
C MET A 143 27.70 -4.51 -12.11
N GLY A 144 27.56 -3.32 -12.71
CA GLY A 144 27.76 -3.01 -14.13
C GLY A 144 26.73 -3.63 -15.06
N THR A 145 26.37 -2.88 -16.10
CA THR A 145 25.59 -3.33 -17.26
C THR A 145 26.49 -4.01 -18.30
N PRO A 146 25.93 -4.74 -19.30
CA PRO A 146 26.71 -5.25 -20.43
C PRO A 146 27.43 -4.15 -21.23
N SER A 147 26.86 -2.94 -21.26
CA SER A 147 27.52 -1.73 -21.80
C SER A 147 28.74 -1.32 -20.98
N ASP A 148 28.66 -1.37 -19.64
CA ASP A 148 29.81 -1.08 -18.77
C ASP A 148 30.91 -2.15 -18.88
N GLU A 149 30.55 -3.42 -19.09
CA GLU A 149 31.51 -4.48 -19.36
C GLU A 149 32.26 -4.24 -20.68
N GLN A 150 31.54 -3.85 -21.73
CA GLN A 150 32.14 -3.50 -23.02
C GLN A 150 32.99 -2.22 -22.91
N ALA A 151 32.57 -1.23 -22.13
CA ALA A 151 33.32 -0.01 -21.86
C ALA A 151 34.61 -0.30 -21.06
N MET A 152 34.54 -1.14 -20.03
CA MET A 152 35.68 -1.60 -19.25
C MET A 152 36.70 -2.36 -20.11
N ARG A 153 36.24 -3.35 -20.88
CA ARG A 153 37.08 -4.15 -21.78
C ARG A 153 37.74 -3.30 -22.87
N THR A 154 36.98 -2.44 -23.53
CA THR A 154 37.50 -1.61 -24.64
C THR A 154 38.36 -0.45 -24.12
N GLY A 155 37.90 0.25 -23.09
CA GLY A 155 38.53 1.43 -22.51
C GLY A 155 39.88 1.13 -21.88
N LEU A 156 40.00 0.04 -21.12
CA LEU A 156 41.30 -0.35 -20.55
C LEU A 156 42.30 -0.81 -21.62
N VAL A 157 41.88 -1.63 -22.59
CA VAL A 157 42.77 -2.07 -23.69
C VAL A 157 43.25 -0.88 -24.52
N ARG A 158 42.41 0.14 -24.70
CA ARG A 158 42.81 1.41 -25.31
C ARG A 158 43.79 2.18 -24.41
N PHE A 159 43.43 2.43 -23.16
CA PHE A 159 44.23 3.19 -22.20
C PHE A 159 45.66 2.64 -22.04
N PHE A 160 45.80 1.33 -21.78
CA PHE A 160 47.10 0.67 -21.64
C PHE A 160 47.94 0.61 -22.93
N ARG A 161 47.36 0.93 -24.10
CA ARG A 161 48.09 1.07 -25.37
C ARG A 161 48.44 2.53 -25.71
N GLU A 162 47.74 3.49 -25.11
CA GLU A 162 47.95 4.93 -25.34
C GLU A 162 48.87 5.58 -24.28
N VAL A 163 49.04 4.96 -23.11
CA VAL A 163 50.00 5.39 -22.07
C VAL A 163 51.44 4.98 -22.44
N PRO A 164 52.39 5.93 -22.61
CA PRO A 164 53.79 5.60 -22.90
C PRO A 164 54.50 5.02 -21.68
N THR A 165 55.20 3.89 -21.84
CA THR A 165 56.07 3.32 -20.80
C THR A 165 57.42 4.04 -20.76
N ALA A 166 57.55 5.10 -19.94
CA ALA A 166 58.80 5.81 -19.72
C ALA A 166 58.98 6.29 -18.27
N ASP A 167 60.07 5.83 -17.66
CA ASP A 167 60.86 6.39 -16.55
C ASP A 167 60.20 7.31 -15.49
N VAL A 168 60.03 6.75 -14.28
CA VAL A 168 60.01 7.52 -13.02
C VAL A 168 61.04 6.92 -12.05
N ALA A 169 62.28 7.39 -12.16
CA ALA A 169 63.30 7.19 -11.13
C ALA A 169 63.11 8.22 -9.98
N PRO A 170 63.52 7.92 -8.75
CA PRO A 170 63.26 8.80 -7.60
C PRO A 170 64.31 9.91 -7.45
N ASP A 171 63.86 11.11 -7.07
CA ASP A 171 64.69 12.11 -6.38
C ASP A 171 64.04 12.45 -5.03
N ALA A 172 64.87 12.81 -4.05
CA ALA A 172 64.52 12.83 -2.63
C ALA A 172 65.25 13.93 -1.85
N SER A 173 65.01 15.21 -2.17
CA SER A 173 65.38 16.31 -1.26
C SER A 173 64.54 17.59 -1.41
N ALA A 174 63.74 17.90 -0.37
CA ALA A 174 63.38 19.27 0.05
C ALA A 174 62.61 19.19 1.39
N GLN A 175 62.88 20.11 2.32
CA GLN A 175 62.23 20.19 3.64
C GLN A 175 61.41 21.48 3.77
N SER A 176 60.41 21.47 4.67
CA SER A 176 59.86 22.63 5.40
C SER A 176 59.35 23.83 4.57
N THR A 177 58.07 24.18 4.64
CA THR A 177 57.59 25.11 5.68
C THR A 177 56.04 25.24 5.70
N ARG A 178 55.48 25.67 6.84
CA ARG A 178 54.19 26.39 6.93
C ARG A 178 54.48 27.89 7.13
N PRO A 179 53.74 28.81 6.49
CA PRO A 179 52.53 29.43 7.09
C PRO A 179 51.35 29.45 6.09
N ALA A 180 50.05 29.54 6.42
CA ALA A 180 49.23 30.12 7.50
C ALA A 180 48.60 31.50 7.16
N ARG A 181 47.25 31.55 7.15
CA ARG A 181 46.36 32.73 6.97
C ARG A 181 46.41 33.39 5.57
N SER A 182 45.42 34.16 5.10
CA SER A 182 44.12 34.58 5.68
C SER A 182 43.06 34.76 4.59
N ALA A 183 41.79 34.94 4.98
CA ALA A 183 40.68 35.22 4.08
C ALA A 183 40.80 36.56 3.33
N GLN A 184 40.17 36.64 2.16
CA GLN A 184 39.34 37.80 1.80
C GLN A 184 38.23 37.42 0.80
N SER A 185 37.13 38.17 0.87
CA SER A 185 35.97 38.12 -0.02
C SER A 185 36.22 38.88 -1.33
N VAL A 186 35.50 38.55 -2.41
CA VAL A 186 34.74 39.52 -3.23
C VAL A 186 33.88 38.80 -4.29
N GLN A 187 32.63 39.26 -4.39
CA GLN A 187 31.67 39.08 -5.49
C GLN A 187 31.42 40.49 -6.09
N PRO A 188 30.73 40.69 -7.23
CA PRO A 188 30.29 39.76 -8.30
C PRO A 188 30.62 40.34 -9.71
N THR A 189 29.67 40.24 -10.67
CA THR A 189 29.59 40.87 -12.02
C THR A 189 30.32 40.17 -13.18
N GLN A 190 29.86 40.23 -14.45
CA GLN A 190 28.52 40.41 -15.07
C GLN A 190 28.61 40.03 -16.57
N SER A 191 27.47 39.72 -17.22
CA SER A 191 27.24 39.81 -18.70
C SER A 191 28.09 38.86 -19.61
N THR A 192 27.74 38.51 -20.86
CA THR A 192 26.61 38.88 -21.76
C THR A 192 26.33 37.75 -22.78
N GLN A 193 25.14 37.77 -23.43
CA GLN A 193 24.78 37.49 -24.85
C GLN A 193 25.76 36.74 -25.81
N SER A 194 25.35 36.05 -26.90
CA SER A 194 24.04 35.51 -27.41
C SER A 194 24.27 34.79 -28.78
N LEU A 195 23.21 34.36 -29.49
CA LEU A 195 23.17 33.80 -30.88
C LEU A 195 23.68 32.33 -30.99
N ALA A 196 22.91 31.34 -31.46
CA ALA A 196 22.35 31.06 -32.81
C ALA A 196 23.39 30.43 -33.78
N SER A 197 23.11 29.43 -34.65
CA SER A 197 21.83 28.95 -35.22
C SER A 197 21.84 27.44 -35.59
N ALA A 198 20.72 26.94 -36.14
CA ALA A 198 20.49 25.63 -36.81
C ALA A 198 21.44 25.38 -38.04
N PRO A 199 21.49 24.19 -38.73
CA PRO A 199 20.42 23.16 -38.84
C PRO A 199 20.82 21.67 -38.92
N SER A 200 19.80 20.81 -39.12
CA SER A 200 19.86 19.39 -39.49
C SER A 200 19.87 19.16 -41.02
N PRO A 201 20.20 17.93 -41.48
CA PRO A 201 19.42 17.28 -42.54
C PRO A 201 19.10 15.79 -42.24
N SER A 202 18.55 15.07 -43.23
CA SER A 202 17.77 13.83 -43.09
C SER A 202 18.22 12.66 -43.99
N ASP A 203 17.48 11.53 -43.85
CA ASP A 203 17.31 10.41 -44.81
C ASP A 203 18.48 9.44 -45.10
N LEU A 204 18.19 8.11 -45.06
CA LEU A 204 18.16 7.25 -46.26
C LEU A 204 17.73 5.78 -46.01
N SER A 205 17.32 5.16 -47.11
CA SER A 205 16.57 3.91 -47.31
C SER A 205 17.26 2.54 -47.05
N THR A 206 16.42 1.55 -46.65
CA THR A 206 16.31 0.12 -47.08
C THR A 206 17.26 -0.43 -48.18
N PRO A 207 17.67 -1.73 -48.18
CA PRO A 207 16.77 -2.85 -48.54
C PRO A 207 17.04 -4.26 -47.92
N SER A 208 16.45 -5.31 -48.52
CA SER A 208 16.10 -6.65 -47.97
C SER A 208 16.84 -7.87 -48.56
N ALA A 209 16.75 -9.05 -47.92
CA ALA A 209 17.01 -10.36 -48.57
C ALA A 209 16.24 -11.59 -47.96
N THR A 210 15.79 -12.47 -48.87
CA THR A 210 15.33 -13.90 -48.82
C THR A 210 15.79 -14.79 -47.63
N SER A 211 15.01 -15.68 -46.96
CA SER A 211 14.17 -16.86 -47.36
C SER A 211 14.96 -18.11 -47.82
N VAL A 212 14.58 -19.40 -47.58
CA VAL A 212 13.26 -20.05 -47.30
C VAL A 212 13.33 -20.96 -46.02
N ILE A 213 12.74 -22.16 -45.75
CA ILE A 213 12.00 -23.29 -46.44
C ILE A 213 10.80 -23.76 -45.54
N SER A 214 10.07 -24.84 -45.88
CA SER A 214 8.81 -25.36 -45.26
C SER A 214 8.90 -26.76 -44.59
N THR A 215 7.89 -27.16 -43.79
CA THR A 215 7.20 -28.47 -43.91
C THR A 215 5.90 -28.63 -43.07
N THR A 216 4.91 -29.35 -43.65
CA THR A 216 3.80 -30.13 -43.03
C THR A 216 2.73 -29.50 -42.10
N SER A 217 1.47 -29.79 -42.45
CA SER A 217 0.22 -29.74 -41.67
C SER A 217 -0.41 -31.17 -41.71
N PRO A 218 -1.65 -31.53 -41.26
CA PRO A 218 -2.84 -30.69 -40.93
C PRO A 218 -3.75 -31.16 -39.76
N GLY A 219 -4.88 -30.46 -39.55
CA GLY A 219 -6.12 -31.11 -39.08
C GLY A 219 -7.09 -30.34 -38.18
N ALA A 220 -7.91 -29.42 -38.73
CA ALA A 220 -9.20 -29.02 -38.14
C ALA A 220 -10.12 -28.35 -39.19
N ILE A 221 -11.31 -28.92 -39.37
CA ILE A 221 -12.33 -28.60 -40.39
C ILE A 221 -12.96 -27.20 -40.20
N MET A 222 -13.27 -26.50 -41.29
CA MET A 222 -14.09 -25.28 -41.33
C MET A 222 -14.90 -25.21 -42.63
N MET A 223 -16.20 -24.87 -42.58
CA MET A 223 -17.02 -24.16 -43.60
C MET A 223 -18.53 -24.40 -43.40
N PRO A 224 -19.45 -23.62 -44.01
CA PRO A 224 -19.31 -22.26 -44.59
C PRO A 224 -20.44 -21.30 -44.15
N ILE A 225 -20.38 -20.03 -44.59
CA ILE A 225 -21.50 -19.31 -45.23
C ILE A 225 -20.92 -18.15 -46.09
N ALA A 226 -21.69 -17.68 -47.07
CA ALA A 226 -21.15 -17.03 -48.27
C ALA A 226 -20.78 -15.54 -48.13
N HIS A 227 -19.81 -15.10 -48.95
CA HIS A 227 -19.56 -13.68 -49.24
C HIS A 227 -20.61 -13.11 -50.21
N HIS A 228 -20.97 -11.84 -49.98
CA HIS A 228 -21.32 -10.89 -51.04
C HIS A 228 -20.61 -9.56 -50.78
N ASN A 229 -20.17 -8.90 -51.86
CA ASN A 229 -19.41 -7.66 -51.83
C ASN A 229 -19.51 -7.00 -53.21
N PRO A 230 -19.89 -5.71 -53.29
CA PRO A 230 -19.18 -4.87 -54.24
C PRO A 230 -18.85 -3.45 -53.75
N SER A 231 -17.89 -2.86 -54.48
CA SER A 231 -17.48 -1.45 -54.53
C SER A 231 -16.54 -0.94 -53.42
N ARG A 232 -15.38 -0.43 -53.85
CA ARG A 232 -14.44 0.36 -53.04
C ARG A 232 -14.72 1.85 -53.29
N SER A 233 -14.94 2.62 -52.23
CA SER A 233 -14.66 4.07 -52.22
C SER A 233 -13.26 4.30 -51.60
N PRO A 234 -12.55 5.37 -51.98
CA PRO A 234 -11.17 5.57 -51.53
C PRO A 234 -11.10 5.97 -50.06
N LYS A 235 -10.15 5.39 -49.31
CA LYS A 235 -9.81 5.87 -47.97
C LYS A 235 -9.35 7.32 -48.05
N LYS A 236 -10.12 8.26 -47.47
CA LYS A 236 -9.56 9.56 -47.08
C LYS A 236 -8.46 9.29 -46.05
N ALA A 237 -7.26 9.81 -46.29
CA ALA A 237 -6.25 9.88 -45.24
C ALA A 237 -6.78 10.81 -44.13
N VAL A 238 -6.62 10.39 -42.87
CA VAL A 238 -6.78 11.31 -41.74
C VAL A 238 -5.59 12.25 -41.80
N ALA A 239 -5.85 13.52 -42.12
CA ALA A 239 -4.82 14.55 -42.06
C ALA A 239 -4.36 14.72 -40.60
N PRO A 240 -3.07 15.05 -40.34
CA PRO A 240 -2.67 15.51 -39.02
C PRO A 240 -3.50 16.74 -38.65
N ASN A 241 -3.99 16.80 -37.41
CA ASN A 241 -4.82 17.92 -36.95
C ASN A 241 -4.10 19.24 -37.20
N THR A 242 -4.70 20.08 -38.04
CA THR A 242 -4.36 21.51 -38.11
C THR A 242 -4.55 22.10 -36.71
N PRO A 243 -3.68 23.01 -36.22
CA PRO A 243 -3.92 23.73 -34.96
C PRO A 243 -5.06 24.74 -35.13
N GLY A 244 -6.29 24.23 -35.18
CA GLY A 244 -7.52 25.00 -35.15
C GLY A 244 -7.90 25.32 -33.72
N GLU A 245 -8.19 26.60 -33.46
CA GLU A 245 -8.68 27.14 -32.19
C GLU A 245 -7.86 26.72 -30.96
N ALA A 246 -6.76 27.45 -30.75
CA ALA A 246 -6.25 27.66 -29.40
C ALA A 246 -7.34 28.37 -28.59
N GLY A 247 -8.15 27.59 -27.87
CA GLY A 247 -9.15 28.11 -26.95
C GLY A 247 -8.53 29.06 -25.94
N ASP A 248 -9.30 30.07 -25.54
CA ASP A 248 -8.90 31.07 -24.54
C ASP A 248 -8.26 30.38 -23.31
N PRO A 249 -6.96 30.63 -23.02
CA PRO A 249 -6.26 29.93 -21.95
C PRO A 249 -6.81 30.25 -20.55
N THR A 250 -7.71 31.24 -20.42
CA THR A 250 -8.47 31.46 -19.18
C THR A 250 -9.63 30.47 -18.98
N ARG A 251 -9.89 29.57 -19.94
CA ARG A 251 -10.99 28.59 -19.92
C ARG A 251 -10.56 27.11 -19.86
N ASP A 252 -9.26 26.79 -19.94
CA ASP A 252 -8.81 25.41 -19.74
C ASP A 252 -8.96 25.03 -18.25
N PRO A 253 -9.78 24.02 -17.91
CA PRO A 253 -9.95 23.60 -16.51
C PRO A 253 -8.65 23.07 -15.89
N HIS A 254 -7.72 22.50 -16.68
CA HIS A 254 -6.44 22.04 -16.15
C HIS A 254 -5.50 23.20 -15.79
N ALA A 255 -5.38 24.20 -16.66
CA ALA A 255 -4.68 25.45 -16.35
C ALA A 255 -5.31 26.19 -15.15
N LEU A 256 -6.64 26.23 -15.04
CA LEU A 256 -7.35 26.84 -13.91
C LEU A 256 -7.07 26.09 -12.59
N ASN A 257 -7.17 24.76 -12.57
CA ASN A 257 -6.85 23.95 -11.39
C ASN A 257 -5.37 24.08 -10.97
N ALA A 258 -4.45 24.21 -11.94
CA ALA A 258 -3.03 24.42 -11.66
C ALA A 258 -2.72 25.73 -10.93
N MET A 259 -3.62 26.73 -10.96
CA MET A 259 -3.48 27.96 -10.18
C MET A 259 -3.52 27.72 -8.66
N LEU A 260 -4.07 26.60 -8.16
CA LEU A 260 -3.94 26.21 -6.75
C LEU A 260 -2.49 25.96 -6.31
N GLY A 261 -1.60 25.64 -7.26
CA GLY A 261 -0.17 25.52 -7.02
C GLY A 261 0.59 26.85 -7.00
N LEU A 262 -0.11 27.99 -7.19
CA LEU A 262 0.48 29.32 -7.31
C LEU A 262 -0.15 30.31 -6.33
N TYR A 263 0.69 30.90 -5.48
CA TYR A 263 0.30 32.05 -4.66
C TYR A 263 0.14 33.30 -5.53
N ASP A 264 -0.77 34.18 -5.14
CA ASP A 264 -0.91 35.52 -5.73
C ASP A 264 0.12 36.52 -5.16
N ALA A 265 -0.01 37.80 -5.54
CA ALA A 265 0.90 38.86 -5.13
C ALA A 265 0.91 39.15 -3.62
N ASP A 266 -0.15 38.79 -2.90
CA ASP A 266 -0.30 38.95 -1.46
C ASP A 266 0.06 37.65 -0.70
N GLY A 267 0.52 36.62 -1.40
CA GLY A 267 0.88 35.32 -0.82
C GLY A 267 -0.33 34.42 -0.51
N ARG A 268 -1.50 34.68 -1.10
CA ARG A 268 -2.74 33.94 -0.86
C ARG A 268 -2.98 32.87 -1.95
N ILE A 269 -3.68 31.80 -1.60
CA ILE A 269 -4.05 30.69 -2.49
C ILE A 269 -5.33 31.05 -3.26
N GLN A 270 -5.33 30.84 -4.57
CA GLN A 270 -6.40 31.26 -5.48
C GLN A 270 -7.56 30.24 -5.54
N PHE A 271 -8.23 29.97 -4.42
CA PHE A 271 -9.28 28.94 -4.31
C PHE A 271 -10.41 29.06 -5.35
N ASP A 272 -10.83 30.27 -5.71
CA ASP A 272 -11.87 30.50 -6.74
C ASP A 272 -11.50 29.91 -8.11
N LYS A 273 -10.21 29.67 -8.38
CA LYS A 273 -9.76 29.06 -9.63
C LYS A 273 -10.12 27.59 -9.72
N ASP A 274 -10.26 26.88 -8.60
CA ASP A 274 -10.72 25.49 -8.62
C ASP A 274 -12.22 25.37 -8.90
N LYS A 275 -13.05 26.28 -8.34
CA LYS A 275 -14.47 26.39 -8.70
C LYS A 275 -14.66 26.87 -10.14
N GLN A 276 -13.76 27.69 -10.68
CA GLN A 276 -13.74 28.01 -12.12
C GLN A 276 -13.37 26.79 -12.97
N ALA A 277 -12.40 25.97 -12.52
CA ALA A 277 -11.99 24.73 -13.19
C ALA A 277 -13.09 23.66 -13.19
N GLU A 278 -13.75 23.43 -12.05
CA GLU A 278 -14.90 22.52 -11.91
C GLU A 278 -16.00 22.89 -12.91
N ARG A 279 -16.43 24.16 -12.90
CA ARG A 279 -17.53 24.64 -13.74
C ARG A 279 -17.17 24.60 -15.22
N ALA A 280 -15.94 24.96 -15.58
CA ALA A 280 -15.44 24.86 -16.95
C ALA A 280 -15.40 23.39 -17.44
N TYR A 281 -15.01 22.44 -16.58
CA TYR A 281 -14.97 21.02 -16.90
C TYR A 281 -16.38 20.42 -17.03
N VAL A 282 -17.26 20.67 -16.06
CA VAL A 282 -18.61 20.10 -16.06
C VAL A 282 -19.46 20.67 -17.20
N THR A 283 -19.43 21.99 -17.42
CA THR A 283 -20.23 22.61 -18.50
C THR A 283 -19.60 22.48 -19.88
N GLY A 284 -18.26 22.53 -19.99
CA GLY A 284 -17.54 22.50 -21.27
C GLY A 284 -17.20 21.10 -21.78
N HIS A 285 -16.81 20.18 -20.89
CA HIS A 285 -16.41 18.81 -21.27
C HIS A 285 -17.48 17.77 -20.94
N VAL A 286 -17.94 17.68 -19.69
CA VAL A 286 -18.87 16.60 -19.28
C VAL A 286 -20.22 16.75 -19.97
N ALA A 287 -20.86 17.92 -19.86
CA ALA A 287 -22.17 18.16 -20.45
C ALA A 287 -22.19 18.04 -21.99
N ALA A 288 -21.09 18.39 -22.66
CA ALA A 288 -20.93 18.26 -24.12
C ALA A 288 -20.79 16.80 -24.60
N ASN A 289 -20.34 15.89 -23.73
CA ASN A 289 -20.15 14.46 -24.02
C ASN A 289 -21.18 13.56 -23.30
N THR A 290 -22.17 14.13 -22.62
CA THR A 290 -23.24 13.39 -21.93
C THR A 290 -24.41 13.13 -22.88
N MET A 291 -24.81 11.88 -23.03
CA MET A 291 -26.00 11.51 -23.80
C MET A 291 -27.27 12.04 -23.11
N ARG A 292 -28.18 12.62 -23.88
CA ARG A 292 -29.45 13.16 -23.39
C ARG A 292 -30.63 12.39 -23.99
N PHE A 293 -31.67 12.24 -23.20
CA PHE A 293 -32.90 11.52 -23.51
C PHE A 293 -34.10 12.45 -23.27
N VAL A 294 -35.23 12.18 -23.91
CA VAL A 294 -36.46 12.98 -23.81
C VAL A 294 -37.27 12.65 -22.55
N SER A 295 -37.11 11.44 -22.00
CA SER A 295 -37.80 11.00 -20.78
C SER A 295 -37.00 9.99 -19.95
N THR A 296 -37.38 9.83 -18.69
CA THR A 296 -36.88 8.76 -17.79
C THR A 296 -37.09 7.38 -18.39
N ALA A 297 -38.29 7.12 -18.93
CA ALA A 297 -38.63 5.85 -19.57
C ALA A 297 -37.69 5.54 -20.75
N GLU A 298 -37.50 6.49 -21.68
CA GLU A 298 -36.58 6.33 -22.81
C GLU A 298 -35.13 6.08 -22.34
N ARG A 299 -34.66 6.83 -21.32
CA ARG A 299 -33.33 6.63 -20.72
C ARG A 299 -33.19 5.22 -20.15
N LEU A 300 -34.15 4.74 -19.37
CA LEU A 300 -34.08 3.42 -18.74
C LEU A 300 -34.22 2.29 -19.78
N ASP A 301 -35.14 2.41 -20.74
CA ASP A 301 -35.28 1.44 -21.84
C ASP A 301 -34.02 1.38 -22.71
N TYR A 302 -33.39 2.51 -23.01
CA TYR A 302 -32.10 2.53 -23.71
C TYR A 302 -31.01 1.82 -22.90
N LEU A 303 -30.84 2.17 -21.62
CA LEU A 303 -29.76 1.64 -20.78
C LEU A 303 -29.94 0.14 -20.47
N ILE A 304 -31.17 -0.31 -20.30
CA ILE A 304 -31.50 -1.73 -20.10
C ILE A 304 -31.38 -2.49 -21.43
N GLY A 305 -31.96 -1.96 -22.51
CA GLY A 305 -31.97 -2.60 -23.84
C GLY A 305 -30.58 -2.79 -24.46
N HIS A 306 -29.62 -1.90 -24.14
CA HIS A 306 -28.23 -2.03 -24.55
C HIS A 306 -27.35 -2.76 -23.51
N GLY A 307 -27.90 -3.24 -22.39
CA GLY A 307 -27.17 -4.02 -21.39
C GLY A 307 -26.20 -3.21 -20.53
N TYR A 308 -26.43 -1.90 -20.36
CA TYR A 308 -25.71 -1.06 -19.40
C TYR A 308 -26.28 -1.17 -17.98
N TYR A 309 -27.61 -1.20 -17.84
CA TYR A 309 -28.33 -1.25 -16.57
C TYR A 309 -28.93 -2.63 -16.29
N GLU A 310 -28.89 -3.07 -15.03
CA GLU A 310 -29.43 -4.34 -14.55
C GLU A 310 -30.95 -4.27 -14.47
N ALA A 311 -31.65 -4.92 -15.41
CA ALA A 311 -33.08 -4.71 -15.65
C ALA A 311 -33.95 -4.89 -14.40
N ASP A 312 -33.64 -5.89 -13.58
CA ASP A 312 -34.47 -6.31 -12.45
C ASP A 312 -34.38 -5.32 -11.27
N VAL A 313 -33.30 -4.53 -11.18
CA VAL A 313 -33.18 -3.42 -10.21
C VAL A 313 -34.23 -2.34 -10.47
N PHE A 314 -34.44 -1.97 -11.74
CA PHE A 314 -35.37 -0.89 -12.10
C PHE A 314 -36.81 -1.39 -12.22
N ARG A 315 -37.01 -2.64 -12.67
CA ARG A 315 -38.34 -3.29 -12.75
C ARG A 315 -38.95 -3.63 -11.39
N ALA A 316 -38.18 -3.53 -10.29
CA ALA A 316 -38.71 -3.64 -8.93
C ALA A 316 -39.60 -2.44 -8.51
N TYR A 317 -39.65 -1.37 -9.30
CA TYR A 317 -40.35 -0.12 -8.98
C TYR A 317 -41.48 0.19 -9.96
N SER A 318 -42.46 0.98 -9.53
CA SER A 318 -43.52 1.49 -10.40
C SER A 318 -42.98 2.55 -11.39
N PRO A 319 -43.43 2.58 -12.67
CA PRO A 319 -43.02 3.64 -13.61
C PRO A 319 -43.36 5.03 -13.08
N ASP A 320 -44.57 5.19 -12.52
CA ASP A 320 -45.04 6.39 -11.82
C ASP A 320 -44.08 6.86 -10.71
N PHE A 321 -43.46 5.95 -9.95
CA PHE A 321 -42.43 6.31 -8.98
C PHE A 321 -41.11 6.68 -9.66
N LEU A 322 -40.66 5.90 -10.64
CA LEU A 322 -39.40 6.18 -11.34
C LEU A 322 -39.43 7.57 -12.00
N ASP A 323 -40.55 7.98 -12.59
CA ASP A 323 -40.72 9.33 -13.14
C ASP A 323 -40.65 10.42 -12.06
N ARG A 324 -41.35 10.25 -10.93
CA ARG A 324 -41.29 11.20 -9.79
C ARG A 324 -39.88 11.26 -9.18
N PHE A 325 -39.25 10.11 -9.02
CA PHE A 325 -37.93 9.95 -8.41
C PHE A 325 -36.86 10.56 -9.30
N TYR A 326 -36.82 10.24 -10.60
CA TYR A 326 -35.87 10.88 -11.51
C TYR A 326 -36.16 12.37 -11.74
N ALA A 327 -37.41 12.84 -11.67
CA ALA A 327 -37.68 14.29 -11.63
C ALA A 327 -37.06 14.97 -10.39
N ARG A 328 -37.05 14.31 -9.21
CA ARG A 328 -36.31 14.77 -8.02
C ARG A 328 -34.78 14.71 -8.22
N VAL A 329 -34.27 13.68 -8.89
CA VAL A 329 -32.84 13.54 -9.21
C VAL A 329 -32.34 14.67 -10.10
N GLU A 330 -33.02 14.96 -11.22
CA GLU A 330 -32.62 16.03 -12.15
C GLU A 330 -32.79 17.44 -11.52
N SER A 331 -33.67 17.60 -10.53
CA SER A 331 -33.91 18.87 -9.83
C SER A 331 -33.08 19.07 -8.55
N CYS A 332 -32.17 18.17 -8.19
CA CYS A 332 -31.49 18.22 -6.90
C CYS A 332 -30.42 19.33 -6.78
N GLY A 333 -29.96 19.89 -7.90
CA GLY A 333 -29.03 21.04 -7.92
C GLY A 333 -27.61 20.75 -7.45
N PHE A 334 -27.12 19.51 -7.59
CA PHE A 334 -25.79 19.11 -7.15
C PHE A 334 -24.66 19.77 -7.97
N GLU A 335 -23.67 20.36 -7.28
CA GLU A 335 -22.41 20.90 -7.82
C GLU A 335 -21.25 20.25 -7.07
N PHE A 336 -20.12 19.95 -7.73
CA PHE A 336 -18.96 19.38 -7.02
C PHE A 336 -18.22 20.46 -6.22
N ASP A 337 -17.60 20.06 -5.11
CA ASP A 337 -16.82 21.01 -4.31
C ASP A 337 -15.42 21.33 -4.86
N THR A 338 -14.88 20.46 -5.71
CA THR A 338 -13.56 20.66 -6.33
C THR A 338 -13.51 20.12 -7.75
N PHE A 339 -12.58 20.64 -8.56
CA PHE A 339 -12.30 20.10 -9.88
C PHE A 339 -11.89 18.62 -9.83
N LEU A 340 -11.04 18.22 -8.85
CA LEU A 340 -10.66 16.81 -8.71
C LEU A 340 -11.87 15.91 -8.41
N GLY A 341 -12.85 16.37 -7.64
CA GLY A 341 -14.10 15.63 -7.40
C GLY A 341 -14.85 15.32 -8.70
N ALA A 342 -15.16 16.37 -9.48
CA ALA A 342 -15.84 16.23 -10.77
C ALA A 342 -15.03 15.39 -11.77
N PHE A 343 -13.73 15.67 -11.90
CA PHE A 343 -12.81 14.96 -12.78
C PHE A 343 -12.69 13.48 -12.39
N LYS A 344 -12.57 13.15 -11.10
CA LYS A 344 -12.41 11.76 -10.66
C LYS A 344 -13.72 10.98 -10.81
N PHE A 345 -14.86 11.61 -10.54
CA PHE A 345 -16.16 11.01 -10.84
C PHE A 345 -16.32 10.70 -12.33
N ALA A 346 -16.14 11.69 -13.21
CA ALA A 346 -16.31 11.51 -14.65
C ALA A 346 -15.30 10.54 -15.25
N THR A 347 -14.03 10.58 -14.84
CA THR A 347 -13.02 9.62 -15.34
C THR A 347 -13.29 8.19 -14.87
N SER A 348 -13.68 7.99 -13.61
CA SER A 348 -13.53 6.69 -12.93
C SER A 348 -14.83 6.04 -12.40
N TYR A 349 -15.96 6.75 -12.33
CA TYR A 349 -17.20 6.27 -11.69
C TYR A 349 -18.44 6.32 -12.60
N ALA A 350 -18.62 7.43 -13.32
CA ALA A 350 -19.71 7.63 -14.27
C ALA A 350 -19.80 6.46 -15.27
N LEU A 351 -21.00 5.92 -15.48
CA LEU A 351 -21.27 5.03 -16.62
C LEU A 351 -20.96 5.74 -17.94
N LYS A 352 -20.39 4.99 -18.88
CA LYS A 352 -20.06 5.41 -20.24
C LYS A 352 -20.59 4.42 -21.24
N THR A 353 -20.69 4.84 -22.49
CA THR A 353 -20.84 3.93 -23.63
C THR A 353 -19.68 2.92 -23.68
N PHE A 354 -19.90 1.73 -24.25
CA PHE A 354 -18.88 0.65 -24.24
C PHE A 354 -17.60 0.95 -25.03
N ASP A 355 -17.63 1.94 -25.93
CA ASP A 355 -16.45 2.49 -26.62
C ASP A 355 -15.72 3.58 -25.80
N GLY A 356 -16.30 3.99 -24.67
CA GLY A 356 -15.78 5.01 -23.76
C GLY A 356 -15.97 6.47 -24.22
N THR A 357 -16.72 6.72 -25.30
CA THR A 357 -16.79 8.05 -25.93
C THR A 357 -17.79 9.02 -25.29
N GLN A 358 -18.88 8.53 -24.71
CA GLN A 358 -19.93 9.36 -24.11
C GLN A 358 -20.28 8.93 -22.68
N TYR A 359 -20.73 9.90 -21.87
CA TYR A 359 -21.25 9.68 -20.52
C TYR A 359 -22.75 9.32 -20.55
N LEU A 360 -23.16 8.39 -19.70
CA LEU A 360 -24.54 7.90 -19.55
C LEU A 360 -25.11 8.15 -18.13
N GLU A 361 -24.28 8.63 -17.22
CA GLU A 361 -24.62 9.02 -15.85
C GLU A 361 -23.86 10.30 -15.45
N ASP A 362 -24.53 11.19 -14.75
CA ASP A 362 -23.92 12.17 -13.84
C ASP A 362 -23.96 11.67 -12.38
N PHE A 363 -23.53 12.50 -11.42
CA PHE A 363 -23.50 12.11 -10.00
C PHE A 363 -24.90 11.87 -9.42
N PRO A 364 -25.92 12.74 -9.60
CA PRO A 364 -27.30 12.46 -9.23
C PRO A 364 -27.82 11.12 -9.79
N GLN A 365 -27.65 10.86 -11.09
CA GLN A 365 -28.13 9.63 -11.73
C GLN A 365 -27.40 8.37 -11.21
N ARG A 366 -26.10 8.48 -10.92
CA ARG A 366 -25.31 7.40 -10.28
C ARG A 366 -25.76 7.16 -8.85
N ALA A 367 -25.99 8.20 -8.05
CA ALA A 367 -26.53 8.07 -6.69
C ALA A 367 -27.92 7.41 -6.70
N ALA A 368 -28.82 7.85 -7.59
CA ALA A 368 -30.14 7.28 -7.80
C ALA A 368 -30.09 5.77 -8.13
N ALA A 369 -29.23 5.36 -9.07
CA ALA A 369 -29.07 3.95 -9.44
C ALA A 369 -28.42 3.08 -8.34
N VAL A 370 -27.63 3.65 -7.41
CA VAL A 370 -27.19 2.95 -6.20
C VAL A 370 -28.34 2.79 -5.21
N ALA A 371 -29.07 3.88 -4.93
CA ALA A 371 -30.17 3.89 -3.97
C ALA A 371 -31.30 2.91 -4.34
N LEU A 372 -31.70 2.90 -5.63
CA LEU A 372 -32.68 1.95 -6.17
C LEU A 372 -32.21 0.48 -6.03
N ALA A 373 -30.92 0.19 -6.24
CA ALA A 373 -30.37 -1.15 -6.11
C ALA A 373 -30.28 -1.64 -4.65
N LEU A 374 -29.97 -0.74 -3.71
CA LEU A 374 -29.91 -1.06 -2.28
C LEU A 374 -31.32 -1.31 -1.71
N ALA A 375 -32.28 -0.44 -2.00
CA ALA A 375 -33.65 -0.56 -1.53
C ALA A 375 -34.43 -1.68 -2.25
N GLY A 376 -34.13 -1.94 -3.53
CA GLY A 376 -34.65 -3.06 -4.34
C GLY A 376 -36.16 -3.29 -4.24
N GLY A 377 -36.95 -2.23 -4.40
CA GLY A 377 -38.42 -2.23 -4.41
C GLY A 377 -39.05 -1.31 -3.36
N ASP A 378 -38.33 -0.97 -2.30
CA ASP A 378 -38.81 -0.03 -1.28
C ASP A 378 -38.65 1.43 -1.74
N GLU A 379 -39.74 2.02 -2.26
CA GLU A 379 -39.81 3.41 -2.73
C GLU A 379 -39.40 4.43 -1.65
N LYS A 380 -39.59 4.13 -0.36
CA LYS A 380 -39.20 5.01 0.75
C LYS A 380 -37.71 4.91 1.04
N ARG A 381 -37.17 3.70 1.24
CA ARG A 381 -35.72 3.49 1.45
C ARG A 381 -34.90 3.97 0.24
N ALA A 382 -35.41 3.82 -0.98
CA ALA A 382 -34.77 4.36 -2.19
C ALA A 382 -34.66 5.90 -2.14
N THR A 383 -35.68 6.57 -1.61
CA THR A 383 -35.65 8.03 -1.42
C THR A 383 -34.66 8.42 -0.32
N GLU A 384 -34.68 7.73 0.82
CA GLU A 384 -33.81 8.00 1.97
C GLU A 384 -32.32 7.77 1.62
N PHE A 385 -31.98 6.66 0.95
CA PHE A 385 -30.62 6.39 0.48
C PHE A 385 -30.14 7.41 -0.57
N PHE A 386 -31.03 7.94 -1.42
CA PHE A 386 -30.67 8.99 -2.38
C PHE A 386 -30.38 10.32 -1.68
N GLU A 387 -31.26 10.76 -0.77
CA GLU A 387 -31.10 12.05 -0.07
C GLU A 387 -29.85 12.07 0.83
N GLU A 388 -29.47 10.97 1.48
CA GLU A 388 -28.22 10.87 2.25
C GLU A 388 -26.95 10.94 1.38
N ILE A 389 -26.98 10.35 0.18
CA ILE A 389 -25.84 10.39 -0.76
C ILE A 389 -25.73 11.76 -1.42
N ILE A 390 -26.84 12.36 -1.86
CA ILE A 390 -26.83 13.65 -2.57
C ILE A 390 -26.53 14.82 -1.62
N ALA A 391 -26.96 14.74 -0.35
CA ALA A 391 -26.54 15.65 0.71
C ALA A 391 -25.12 15.35 1.23
N ARG A 392 -24.42 14.36 0.66
CA ARG A 392 -23.03 13.97 0.94
C ARG A 392 -22.78 13.51 2.38
N ARG A 393 -23.84 13.25 3.16
CA ARG A 393 -23.79 12.74 4.53
C ARG A 393 -23.27 11.31 4.60
N PHE A 394 -23.72 10.44 3.69
CA PHE A 394 -23.25 9.07 3.55
C PHE A 394 -22.60 8.82 2.19
N GLN A 395 -21.45 8.12 2.18
CA GLN A 395 -20.75 7.68 0.98
C GLN A 395 -20.54 6.16 1.04
N PRO A 396 -21.29 5.37 0.26
CA PRO A 396 -20.98 3.95 0.04
C PRO A 396 -19.56 3.79 -0.51
N ALA A 397 -18.85 2.73 -0.15
CA ALA A 397 -17.50 2.50 -0.64
C ALA A 397 -17.46 2.31 -2.16
N THR A 398 -16.26 2.50 -2.73
CA THR A 398 -15.97 2.38 -4.17
C THR A 398 -16.68 1.22 -4.88
N PRO A 399 -16.61 -0.06 -4.44
CA PRO A 399 -17.29 -1.15 -5.14
C PRO A 399 -18.81 -0.96 -5.19
N THR A 400 -19.46 -0.70 -4.06
CA THR A 400 -20.91 -0.42 -3.97
C THR A 400 -21.33 0.73 -4.90
N PHE A 401 -20.63 1.88 -4.80
CA PHE A 401 -21.00 3.09 -5.54
C PHE A 401 -20.68 3.00 -7.04
N LEU A 402 -19.66 2.22 -7.44
CA LEU A 402 -19.27 2.01 -8.83
C LEU A 402 -20.15 0.98 -9.55
N ASN A 403 -20.55 -0.09 -8.86
CA ASN A 403 -21.07 -1.31 -9.51
C ASN A 403 -22.59 -1.46 -9.49
N LEU A 404 -23.28 -1.11 -8.39
CA LEU A 404 -24.70 -1.46 -8.23
C LEU A 404 -25.60 -0.90 -9.35
N GLY A 405 -26.62 -1.65 -9.78
CA GLY A 405 -27.54 -1.25 -10.85
C GLY A 405 -26.95 -1.24 -12.27
N LYS A 406 -25.63 -1.38 -12.47
CA LYS A 406 -25.03 -1.63 -13.78
C LYS A 406 -25.10 -3.13 -14.08
N ALA A 407 -25.44 -3.52 -15.32
CA ALA A 407 -25.46 -4.93 -15.71
C ALA A 407 -24.04 -5.50 -15.92
N GLN A 408 -23.13 -4.72 -16.53
CA GLN A 408 -21.72 -5.07 -16.63
C GLN A 408 -20.98 -4.54 -15.39
N ARG A 409 -21.05 -5.29 -14.28
CA ARG A 409 -20.53 -4.86 -12.98
C ARG A 409 -19.58 -5.86 -12.31
N GLY A 410 -18.72 -5.33 -11.43
CA GLY A 410 -18.06 -6.14 -10.41
C GLY A 410 -18.95 -6.37 -9.19
N GLU A 411 -18.38 -6.94 -8.13
CA GLU A 411 -19.08 -7.14 -6.86
C GLU A 411 -19.32 -5.82 -6.11
N ALA A 412 -20.35 -5.79 -5.26
CA ALA A 412 -20.55 -4.69 -4.30
C ALA A 412 -19.53 -4.73 -3.14
N VAL A 413 -18.84 -5.86 -2.97
CA VAL A 413 -17.83 -6.08 -1.92
C VAL A 413 -16.49 -6.46 -2.55
N SER A 414 -15.40 -5.81 -2.12
CA SER A 414 -14.06 -5.99 -2.71
C SER A 414 -12.94 -6.10 -1.66
N CYS A 415 -13.26 -6.52 -0.44
CA CYS A 415 -12.28 -6.72 0.63
C CYS A 415 -12.59 -8.02 1.38
N PHE A 416 -11.58 -8.90 1.49
CA PHE A 416 -11.74 -10.27 1.99
C PHE A 416 -10.57 -10.69 2.88
N LEU A 417 -10.84 -11.56 3.85
CA LEU A 417 -9.84 -12.20 4.72
C LEU A 417 -10.10 -13.71 4.68
N VAL A 418 -9.06 -14.52 4.43
CA VAL A 418 -9.16 -15.98 4.29
C VAL A 418 -8.15 -16.68 5.19
N ARG A 419 -8.59 -17.62 6.03
CA ARG A 419 -7.65 -18.44 6.83
C ARG A 419 -7.18 -19.69 6.06
N ILE A 420 -5.92 -20.04 6.28
CA ILE A 420 -5.28 -21.25 5.72
C ILE A 420 -4.87 -22.15 6.89
N GLU A 421 -5.24 -23.43 6.82
CA GLU A 421 -4.85 -24.46 7.79
C GLU A 421 -3.64 -25.26 7.28
N ASP A 422 -3.01 -26.04 8.16
CA ASP A 422 -1.72 -26.71 7.93
C ASP A 422 -1.80 -27.99 7.06
N ASN A 423 -2.46 -27.89 5.90
CA ASN A 423 -2.63 -28.97 4.92
C ASN A 423 -2.66 -28.44 3.46
N MET A 424 -2.38 -29.33 2.50
CA MET A 424 -2.24 -28.95 1.10
C MET A 424 -3.57 -28.55 0.46
N GLU A 425 -4.67 -29.08 0.96
CA GLU A 425 -6.04 -28.86 0.49
C GLU A 425 -6.46 -27.43 0.82
N SER A 426 -6.19 -26.97 2.05
CA SER A 426 -6.42 -25.59 2.50
C SER A 426 -5.48 -24.61 1.79
N ILE A 427 -4.18 -24.92 1.62
CA ILE A 427 -3.25 -24.09 0.83
C ILE A 427 -3.75 -23.92 -0.62
N SER A 428 -4.18 -25.02 -1.25
CA SER A 428 -4.74 -24.99 -2.63
C SER A 428 -6.04 -24.18 -2.71
N ARG A 429 -6.88 -24.25 -1.67
CA ARG A 429 -8.11 -23.46 -1.54
C ARG A 429 -7.84 -21.97 -1.28
N GLY A 430 -6.82 -21.62 -0.50
CA GLY A 430 -6.38 -20.23 -0.30
C GLY A 430 -5.85 -19.59 -1.59
N ILE A 431 -5.03 -20.34 -2.35
CA ILE A 431 -4.58 -19.93 -3.69
C ILE A 431 -5.77 -19.79 -4.65
N ASN A 432 -6.74 -20.72 -4.61
CA ASN A 432 -7.95 -20.61 -5.42
C ASN A 432 -8.78 -19.38 -5.05
N ALA A 433 -8.97 -19.09 -3.75
CA ALA A 433 -9.67 -17.91 -3.27
C ALA A 433 -8.99 -16.62 -3.74
N ALA A 434 -7.67 -16.52 -3.63
CA ALA A 434 -6.90 -15.39 -4.17
C ALA A 434 -7.19 -15.15 -5.67
N LEU A 435 -7.14 -16.21 -6.50
CA LEU A 435 -7.47 -16.12 -7.93
C LEU A 435 -8.94 -15.74 -8.19
N GLN A 436 -9.90 -16.35 -7.50
CA GLN A 436 -11.34 -16.16 -7.75
C GLN A 436 -11.89 -14.81 -7.25
N LEU A 437 -11.23 -14.20 -6.26
CA LEU A 437 -11.58 -12.89 -5.70
C LEU A 437 -10.80 -11.75 -6.40
N SER A 438 -9.49 -11.92 -6.64
CA SER A 438 -8.66 -10.90 -7.30
C SER A 438 -9.13 -10.61 -8.72
N LYS A 439 -9.56 -11.62 -9.48
CA LYS A 439 -10.14 -11.42 -10.83
C LYS A 439 -11.39 -10.51 -10.84
N ARG A 440 -12.10 -10.39 -9.71
CA ARG A 440 -13.28 -9.52 -9.54
C ARG A 440 -12.91 -8.12 -9.01
N GLY A 441 -11.62 -7.83 -8.83
CA GLY A 441 -11.12 -6.61 -8.21
C GLY A 441 -11.08 -6.65 -6.68
N GLY A 442 -11.20 -7.84 -6.07
CA GLY A 442 -11.13 -8.02 -4.61
C GLY A 442 -9.70 -7.96 -4.07
N GLY A 443 -9.47 -7.13 -3.06
CA GLY A 443 -8.28 -7.20 -2.22
C GLY A 443 -8.43 -8.30 -1.16
N VAL A 444 -7.45 -9.19 -1.03
CA VAL A 444 -7.54 -10.38 -0.16
C VAL A 444 -6.36 -10.45 0.80
N ALA A 445 -6.64 -10.51 2.10
CA ALA A 445 -5.66 -10.88 3.12
C ALA A 445 -5.73 -12.38 3.41
N LEU A 446 -4.60 -13.03 3.71
CA LEU A 446 -4.54 -14.43 4.11
C LEU A 446 -3.76 -14.65 5.41
N LEU A 447 -4.28 -15.51 6.30
CA LEU A 447 -3.57 -15.96 7.50
C LEU A 447 -2.52 -17.02 7.13
N LEU A 448 -1.28 -16.84 7.55
CA LEU A 448 -0.21 -17.84 7.41
C LEU A 448 0.22 -18.48 8.74
N SER A 449 -0.21 -17.93 9.88
CA SER A 449 0.26 -18.33 11.22
C SER A 449 0.01 -19.80 11.60
N ASN A 450 -0.95 -20.48 10.97
CA ASN A 450 -1.23 -21.89 11.25
C ASN A 450 -0.30 -22.85 10.50
N LEU A 451 0.34 -22.41 9.40
CA LEU A 451 1.22 -23.24 8.59
C LEU A 451 2.48 -23.61 9.38
N ARG A 452 2.90 -24.86 9.35
CA ARG A 452 4.12 -25.31 10.02
C ARG A 452 5.38 -24.63 9.47
N GLU A 453 6.34 -24.39 10.35
CA GLU A 453 7.57 -23.68 10.04
C GLU A 453 8.51 -24.43 9.08
N LEU A 454 9.52 -23.74 8.54
CA LEU A 454 10.65 -24.39 7.86
C LEU A 454 11.29 -25.49 8.72
N ASP A 455 11.63 -26.62 8.11
CA ASP A 455 12.23 -27.81 8.75
C ASP A 455 11.30 -28.57 9.74
N ALA A 456 10.02 -28.18 9.84
CA ALA A 456 9.00 -28.97 10.54
C ALA A 456 8.74 -30.33 9.86
N PRO A 457 8.17 -31.33 10.56
CA PRO A 457 8.00 -32.67 10.01
C PRO A 457 6.85 -32.78 9.00
N ILE A 458 6.97 -33.71 8.05
CA ILE A 458 5.89 -34.13 7.15
C ILE A 458 5.80 -35.66 7.18
N LYS A 459 4.60 -36.20 7.47
CA LYS A 459 4.35 -37.65 7.63
C LYS A 459 5.37 -38.35 8.55
N HIS A 460 5.69 -37.71 9.67
CA HIS A 460 6.71 -38.13 10.67
C HIS A 460 8.17 -38.17 10.19
N ILE A 461 8.46 -37.66 8.98
CA ILE A 461 9.83 -37.42 8.51
C ILE A 461 10.22 -35.99 8.92
N GLU A 462 11.30 -35.85 9.70
CA GLU A 462 11.85 -34.56 10.14
C GLU A 462 12.46 -33.76 8.97
N HIS A 463 12.55 -32.42 9.13
CA HIS A 463 13.25 -31.52 8.19
C HIS A 463 12.71 -31.56 6.76
N GLN A 464 11.38 -31.54 6.59
CA GLN A 464 10.72 -31.62 5.28
C GLN A 464 9.88 -30.40 4.90
N SER A 465 9.34 -29.66 5.87
CA SER A 465 8.57 -28.44 5.59
C SER A 465 9.45 -27.35 4.97
N SER A 466 8.91 -26.66 3.98
CA SER A 466 9.53 -25.50 3.33
C SER A 466 9.11 -24.14 3.93
N GLY A 467 8.30 -24.15 5.00
CA GLY A 467 7.83 -22.95 5.70
C GLY A 467 6.87 -22.08 4.88
N VAL A 468 6.65 -20.85 5.35
CA VAL A 468 5.61 -19.94 4.80
C VAL A 468 6.00 -19.27 3.47
N VAL A 469 7.30 -19.08 3.19
CA VAL A 469 7.77 -18.25 2.06
C VAL A 469 7.38 -18.80 0.67
N PRO A 470 7.44 -20.12 0.39
CA PRO A 470 6.95 -20.66 -0.88
C PRO A 470 5.44 -20.44 -1.09
N VAL A 471 4.63 -20.48 -0.02
CA VAL A 471 3.19 -20.20 -0.09
C VAL A 471 2.96 -18.71 -0.40
N MET A 472 3.73 -17.81 0.22
CA MET A 472 3.72 -16.38 -0.14
C MET A 472 4.04 -16.16 -1.62
N LYS A 473 4.97 -16.94 -2.20
CA LYS A 473 5.31 -16.83 -3.63
C LYS A 473 4.17 -17.26 -4.55
N LEU A 474 3.54 -18.40 -4.28
CA LEU A 474 2.37 -18.88 -5.02
C LEU A 474 1.19 -17.88 -4.95
N LEU A 475 1.01 -17.22 -3.80
CA LEU A 475 0.01 -16.16 -3.63
C LEU A 475 0.38 -14.89 -4.43
N GLU A 476 1.63 -14.41 -4.35
CA GLU A 476 2.11 -13.26 -5.15
C GLU A 476 1.87 -13.45 -6.66
N ASP A 477 2.28 -14.61 -7.19
CA ASP A 477 2.12 -14.92 -8.62
C ASP A 477 0.63 -15.01 -9.00
N SER A 478 -0.22 -15.49 -8.07
CA SER A 478 -1.68 -15.57 -8.26
C SER A 478 -2.34 -14.18 -8.34
N PHE A 479 -2.00 -13.23 -7.48
CA PHE A 479 -2.53 -11.85 -7.57
C PHE A 479 -2.01 -11.11 -8.80
N SER A 480 -0.74 -11.36 -9.17
CA SER A 480 -0.12 -10.77 -10.36
C SER A 480 -0.76 -11.28 -11.66
N TYR A 481 -1.15 -12.55 -11.69
CA TYR A 481 -1.90 -13.15 -12.80
C TYR A 481 -3.36 -12.67 -12.83
N ALA A 482 -4.10 -12.78 -11.72
CA ALA A 482 -5.53 -12.48 -11.63
C ALA A 482 -5.82 -10.98 -11.42
N ASN A 483 -5.29 -10.14 -12.32
CA ASN A 483 -5.52 -8.70 -12.32
C ASN A 483 -6.95 -8.32 -12.80
N GLN A 484 -7.41 -7.13 -12.43
CA GLN A 484 -8.77 -6.65 -12.69
C GLN A 484 -8.94 -6.18 -14.15
N LEU A 485 -9.10 -7.13 -15.08
CA LEU A 485 -9.32 -6.88 -16.52
C LEU A 485 -8.29 -5.93 -17.15
N GLY A 486 -7.03 -5.99 -16.71
CA GLY A 486 -5.94 -5.10 -17.15
C GLY A 486 -5.99 -3.67 -16.57
N ALA A 487 -7.01 -3.29 -15.80
CA ALA A 487 -7.17 -1.94 -15.24
C ALA A 487 -6.41 -1.73 -13.92
N ARG A 488 -6.29 -2.77 -13.08
CA ARG A 488 -5.56 -2.74 -11.80
C ARG A 488 -4.91 -4.08 -11.51
N GLN A 489 -3.70 -4.07 -10.95
CA GLN A 489 -3.05 -5.27 -10.41
C GLN A 489 -3.85 -5.85 -9.24
N GLY A 490 -3.79 -7.18 -9.05
CA GLY A 490 -4.34 -7.82 -7.86
C GLY A 490 -3.62 -7.36 -6.59
N ALA A 491 -4.37 -7.18 -5.50
CA ALA A 491 -3.83 -6.70 -4.23
C ALA A 491 -4.00 -7.76 -3.14
N GLY A 492 -2.88 -8.30 -2.65
CA GLY A 492 -2.87 -9.31 -1.60
C GLY A 492 -2.14 -8.83 -0.34
N ALA A 493 -2.57 -9.33 0.81
CA ALA A 493 -1.84 -9.21 2.07
C ALA A 493 -1.66 -10.59 2.73
N VAL A 494 -0.62 -10.76 3.53
CA VAL A 494 -0.39 -11.97 4.33
C VAL A 494 -0.07 -11.62 5.78
N TYR A 495 -0.72 -12.28 6.73
CA TYR A 495 -0.56 -12.05 8.16
C TYR A 495 0.13 -13.21 8.86
N LEU A 496 1.11 -12.91 9.71
CA LEU A 496 1.88 -13.87 10.51
C LEU A 496 2.01 -13.40 11.97
N ASN A 497 1.89 -14.29 12.94
CA ASN A 497 2.11 -13.96 14.35
C ASN A 497 3.61 -13.76 14.66
N ALA A 498 3.93 -12.77 15.50
CA ALA A 498 5.28 -12.42 15.92
C ALA A 498 6.05 -13.59 16.59
N HIS A 499 5.34 -14.55 17.17
CA HIS A 499 5.89 -15.75 17.81
C HIS A 499 5.94 -16.98 16.87
N HIS A 500 5.71 -16.82 15.56
CA HIS A 500 5.90 -17.88 14.58
C HIS A 500 7.40 -18.08 14.23
N PRO A 501 7.93 -19.31 14.07
CA PRO A 501 9.38 -19.52 13.90
C PRO A 501 9.97 -18.91 12.61
N ASP A 502 9.19 -18.80 11.54
CA ASP A 502 9.62 -18.13 10.29
C ASP A 502 9.50 -16.60 10.30
N ILE A 503 9.12 -15.95 11.42
CA ILE A 503 8.85 -14.50 11.46
C ILE A 503 9.96 -13.63 10.86
N LEU A 504 11.24 -13.97 11.10
CA LEU A 504 12.36 -13.22 10.51
C LEU A 504 12.49 -13.46 9.00
N ARG A 505 12.24 -14.68 8.51
CA ARG A 505 12.26 -15.00 7.07
C ARG A 505 11.11 -14.32 6.32
N PHE A 506 9.93 -14.30 6.93
CA PHE A 506 8.74 -13.58 6.45
C PHE A 506 9.03 -12.09 6.26
N LEU A 507 9.66 -11.45 7.26
CA LEU A 507 10.10 -10.05 7.19
C LEU A 507 11.22 -9.83 6.16
N ASP A 508 12.20 -10.74 6.08
CA ASP A 508 13.31 -10.66 5.12
C ASP A 508 12.84 -10.68 3.65
N THR A 509 11.67 -11.24 3.32
CA THR A 509 11.11 -11.23 1.95
C THR A 509 10.93 -9.83 1.36
N LYS A 510 10.86 -8.78 2.20
CA LYS A 510 10.68 -7.38 1.80
C LYS A 510 11.96 -6.57 1.66
N ARG A 511 13.10 -7.04 2.17
CA ARG A 511 14.37 -6.32 2.00
C ARG A 511 14.74 -6.26 0.53
N GLU A 512 15.18 -5.08 0.05
CA GLU A 512 15.49 -4.89 -1.37
C GLU A 512 16.62 -5.80 -1.89
N ASN A 513 17.50 -6.23 -0.99
CA ASN A 513 18.65 -7.09 -1.24
C ASN A 513 18.39 -8.60 -0.99
N ALA A 514 17.13 -8.99 -0.77
CA ALA A 514 16.75 -10.40 -0.66
C ALA A 514 16.97 -11.16 -2.00
N ASP A 515 17.28 -12.46 -1.91
CA ASP A 515 17.38 -13.31 -3.10
C ASP A 515 16.03 -13.39 -3.83
N GLU A 516 16.04 -13.32 -5.16
CA GLU A 516 14.83 -13.24 -5.99
C GLU A 516 13.88 -14.45 -5.80
N LYS A 517 14.37 -15.60 -5.29
CA LYS A 517 13.53 -16.75 -4.93
C LYS A 517 12.73 -16.58 -3.64
N ILE A 518 13.20 -15.72 -2.72
CA ILE A 518 12.50 -15.41 -1.44
C ILE A 518 11.87 -14.01 -1.45
N ARG A 519 12.21 -13.15 -2.42
CA ARG A 519 11.73 -11.78 -2.52
C ARG A 519 10.26 -11.75 -2.96
N ILE A 520 9.46 -11.01 -2.17
CA ILE A 520 8.02 -10.80 -2.39
C ILE A 520 7.77 -9.31 -2.63
N LYS A 521 7.44 -8.95 -3.86
CA LYS A 521 7.33 -7.56 -4.35
C LYS A 521 5.95 -6.97 -4.09
N THR A 522 4.87 -7.67 -4.42
CA THR A 522 3.50 -7.11 -4.48
C THR A 522 2.68 -7.31 -3.21
N LEU A 523 2.77 -8.48 -2.55
CA LEU A 523 2.00 -8.73 -1.32
C LEU A 523 2.37 -7.74 -0.22
N ALA A 524 1.39 -7.20 0.50
CA ALA A 524 1.63 -6.53 1.76
C ALA A 524 1.90 -7.54 2.89
N LEU A 525 2.72 -7.17 3.87
CA LEU A 525 2.95 -7.96 5.07
C LEU A 525 2.15 -7.37 6.24
N GLY A 526 1.52 -8.22 7.05
CA GLY A 526 0.97 -7.89 8.36
C GLY A 526 1.58 -8.76 9.44
N VAL A 527 1.80 -8.21 10.63
CA VAL A 527 2.31 -8.94 11.79
C VAL A 527 1.35 -8.80 12.97
N VAL A 528 0.94 -9.94 13.53
CA VAL A 528 0.11 -10.01 14.74
C VAL A 528 1.04 -10.05 15.95
N VAL A 529 0.93 -9.05 16.83
CA VAL A 529 1.84 -8.80 17.95
C VAL A 529 1.08 -8.88 19.28
N PRO A 530 1.26 -9.93 20.09
CA PRO A 530 0.72 -10.00 21.44
C PRO A 530 1.43 -9.06 22.45
N ASP A 531 0.77 -8.78 23.58
CA ASP A 531 1.30 -7.98 24.70
C ASP A 531 2.64 -8.53 25.23
N VAL A 532 2.78 -9.86 25.26
CA VAL A 532 3.99 -10.51 25.79
C VAL A 532 5.24 -10.13 24.99
N THR A 533 5.13 -9.91 23.68
CA THR A 533 6.24 -9.45 22.82
C THR A 533 6.81 -8.11 23.31
N PHE A 534 5.94 -7.16 23.67
CA PHE A 534 6.34 -5.86 24.22
C PHE A 534 6.95 -5.98 25.62
N GLU A 535 6.38 -6.82 26.49
CA GLU A 535 6.92 -7.03 27.83
C GLU A 535 8.30 -7.72 27.81
N LEU A 536 8.53 -8.70 26.93
CA LEU A 536 9.83 -9.33 26.72
C LEU A 536 10.87 -8.31 26.24
N ALA A 537 10.53 -7.50 25.23
CA ALA A 537 11.40 -6.43 24.72
C ALA A 537 11.73 -5.41 25.82
N LYS A 538 10.74 -4.95 26.58
CA LYS A 538 10.91 -4.08 27.76
C LYS A 538 11.88 -4.69 28.78
N ARG A 539 11.67 -5.95 29.16
CA ARG A 539 12.46 -6.71 30.16
C ARG A 539 13.85 -7.16 29.68
N LYS A 540 14.14 -7.07 28.37
CA LYS A 540 15.35 -7.61 27.71
C LYS A 540 15.43 -9.15 27.77
N GLN A 541 14.28 -9.82 27.71
CA GLN A 541 14.21 -11.28 27.70
C GLN A 541 14.16 -11.80 26.25
N PRO A 542 14.66 -13.02 25.99
CA PRO A 542 14.54 -13.65 24.67
C PRO A 542 13.07 -13.98 24.36
N MET A 543 12.69 -13.81 23.10
CA MET A 543 11.37 -14.15 22.59
C MET A 543 11.38 -15.59 22.08
N ALA A 544 10.60 -16.46 22.71
CA ALA A 544 10.33 -17.80 22.23
C ALA A 544 9.42 -17.75 21.00
N LEU A 545 9.78 -18.49 19.96
CA LEU A 545 8.96 -18.76 18.78
C LEU A 545 8.56 -20.24 18.83
N PHE A 546 7.27 -20.54 18.68
CA PHE A 546 6.71 -21.88 18.93
C PHE A 546 6.32 -22.57 17.62
N SER A 547 6.65 -23.86 17.47
CA SER A 547 6.23 -24.65 16.30
C SER A 547 4.70 -24.80 16.23
N PRO A 548 4.01 -24.31 15.16
CA PRO A 548 2.58 -24.57 14.99
C PRO A 548 2.25 -26.06 14.91
N TYR A 549 3.16 -26.85 14.31
CA TYR A 549 3.02 -28.30 14.19
C TYR A 549 2.96 -28.98 15.57
N ASP A 550 3.84 -28.62 16.50
CA ASP A 550 3.79 -29.20 17.85
C ASP A 550 2.65 -28.61 18.70
N VAL A 551 2.36 -27.31 18.57
CA VAL A 551 1.26 -26.64 19.28
C VAL A 551 -0.08 -27.29 18.95
N GLU A 552 -0.38 -27.54 17.68
CA GLU A 552 -1.60 -28.23 17.24
C GLU A 552 -1.70 -29.63 17.88
N ARG A 553 -0.59 -30.35 18.01
CA ARG A 553 -0.53 -31.71 18.60
C ARG A 553 -0.66 -31.71 20.12
N VAL A 554 -0.27 -30.63 20.79
CA VAL A 554 -0.34 -30.51 22.25
C VAL A 554 -1.70 -29.99 22.72
N TYR A 555 -2.29 -29.02 22.02
CA TYR A 555 -3.53 -28.35 22.42
C TYR A 555 -4.77 -28.78 21.63
N GLY A 556 -4.61 -29.43 20.47
CA GLY A 556 -5.73 -29.78 19.58
C GLY A 556 -6.34 -28.58 18.83
N LEU A 557 -5.62 -27.45 18.78
CA LEU A 557 -6.05 -26.20 18.14
C LEU A 557 -4.90 -25.62 17.27
N PRO A 558 -5.19 -25.05 16.08
CA PRO A 558 -4.18 -24.36 15.29
C PRO A 558 -3.55 -23.18 16.03
N PHE A 559 -2.29 -22.85 15.69
CA PHE A 559 -1.47 -21.88 16.44
C PHE A 559 -2.13 -20.51 16.63
N ALA A 560 -2.82 -19.98 15.62
CA ALA A 560 -3.46 -18.66 15.71
C ALA A 560 -4.73 -18.65 16.59
N ASP A 561 -5.34 -19.80 16.84
CA ASP A 561 -6.56 -19.92 17.65
C ASP A 561 -6.24 -19.99 19.17
N ILE A 562 -4.95 -19.92 19.54
CA ILE A 562 -4.45 -19.95 20.93
C ILE A 562 -3.95 -18.55 21.33
N SER A 563 -4.22 -18.16 22.58
CA SER A 563 -3.70 -16.92 23.14
C SER A 563 -2.23 -17.03 23.52
N VAL A 564 -1.35 -16.50 22.67
CA VAL A 564 0.11 -16.55 22.86
C VAL A 564 0.52 -15.89 24.18
N SER A 565 -0.08 -14.76 24.55
CA SER A 565 0.22 -14.06 25.82
C SER A 565 -0.20 -14.85 27.06
N GLU A 566 -1.39 -15.47 27.05
CA GLU A 566 -1.88 -16.24 28.22
C GLU A 566 -1.14 -17.57 28.37
N ARG A 567 -0.72 -18.19 27.27
CA ARG A 567 -0.06 -19.50 27.24
C ARG A 567 1.46 -19.41 27.10
N TYR A 568 2.07 -18.23 27.15
CA TYR A 568 3.50 -18.05 26.86
C TYR A 568 4.39 -18.92 27.77
N ASP A 569 4.24 -18.79 29.08
CA ASP A 569 5.09 -19.51 30.05
C ASP A 569 4.79 -21.03 30.06
N GLU A 570 3.53 -21.43 29.82
CA GLU A 570 3.09 -22.82 29.67
C GLU A 570 3.72 -23.47 28.43
N MET A 571 3.61 -22.81 27.27
CA MET A 571 4.23 -23.26 26.03
C MET A 571 5.75 -23.32 26.16
N VAL A 572 6.39 -22.32 26.78
CA VAL A 572 7.85 -22.32 27.04
C VAL A 572 8.26 -23.54 27.87
N ALA A 573 7.52 -23.87 28.93
CA ALA A 573 7.81 -24.98 29.83
C ALA A 573 7.57 -26.38 29.23
N ASP A 574 6.61 -26.53 28.29
CA ASP A 574 6.26 -27.84 27.75
C ASP A 574 7.30 -28.38 26.75
N GLU A 575 8.12 -29.34 27.18
CA GLU A 575 9.17 -29.98 26.37
C GLU A 575 8.66 -30.62 25.06
N ARG A 576 7.35 -30.90 24.94
CA ARG A 576 6.74 -31.43 23.71
C ARG A 576 6.67 -30.40 22.57
N ILE A 577 6.77 -29.10 22.89
CA ILE A 577 6.72 -28.01 21.92
C ILE A 577 8.15 -27.57 21.59
N ARG A 578 8.55 -27.69 20.32
CA ARG A 578 9.79 -27.13 19.77
C ARG A 578 9.75 -25.60 19.83
N LYS A 579 10.82 -25.00 20.37
CA LYS A 579 11.04 -23.54 20.36
C LYS A 579 12.33 -23.17 19.64
N THR A 580 12.30 -22.02 18.99
CA THR A 580 13.51 -21.22 18.72
C THR A 580 13.43 -19.92 19.51
N TYR A 581 14.53 -19.16 19.62
CA TYR A 581 14.60 -17.94 20.41
C TYR A 581 15.28 -16.81 19.65
N ILE A 582 14.70 -15.61 19.68
CA ILE A 582 15.27 -14.39 19.08
C ILE A 582 15.26 -13.22 20.07
N ASP A 583 16.04 -12.16 19.80
CA ASP A 583 16.03 -10.95 20.62
C ASP A 583 14.78 -10.11 20.31
N ALA A 584 13.91 -9.92 21.31
CA ALA A 584 12.65 -9.20 21.19
C ALA A 584 12.82 -7.73 20.78
N ARG A 585 13.92 -7.07 21.18
CA ARG A 585 14.21 -5.68 20.77
C ARG A 585 14.68 -5.64 19.33
N LYS A 586 15.56 -6.55 18.93
CA LYS A 586 16.05 -6.65 17.55
C LYS A 586 14.90 -6.94 16.57
N PHE A 587 13.93 -7.77 16.96
CA PHE A 587 12.70 -7.98 16.22
C PHE A 587 11.97 -6.65 15.94
N PHE A 588 11.66 -5.86 16.98
CA PHE A 588 11.04 -4.54 16.79
C PHE A 588 11.93 -3.54 16.04
N THR A 589 13.26 -3.62 16.14
CA THR A 589 14.17 -2.82 15.31
C THR A 589 13.99 -3.17 13.83
N THR A 590 13.94 -4.45 13.46
CA THR A 590 13.75 -4.86 12.06
C THR A 590 12.32 -4.61 11.55
N LEU A 591 11.29 -4.64 12.41
CA LEU A 591 9.97 -4.09 12.05
C LEU A 591 10.07 -2.60 11.66
N ALA A 592 10.77 -1.80 12.47
CA ALA A 592 10.93 -0.36 12.23
C ALA A 592 11.84 -0.03 11.03
N GLU A 593 12.87 -0.85 10.76
CA GLU A 593 13.69 -0.78 9.54
C GLU A 593 12.81 -0.95 8.29
N LEU A 594 12.03 -2.03 8.22
CA LEU A 594 11.16 -2.32 7.07
C LEU A 594 10.04 -1.28 6.90
N GLN A 595 9.45 -0.81 7.99
CA GLN A 595 8.45 0.27 7.95
C GLN A 595 9.04 1.60 7.49
N PHE A 596 10.33 1.88 7.75
CA PHE A 596 11.02 3.06 7.21
C PHE A 596 11.30 2.92 5.71
N GLU A 597 11.74 1.73 5.26
CA GLU A 597 12.05 1.43 3.85
C GLU A 597 10.80 1.35 2.96
N SER A 598 9.70 0.77 3.47
CA SER A 598 8.57 0.31 2.64
C SER A 598 7.18 0.64 3.19
N GLY A 599 7.10 1.26 4.37
CA GLY A 599 5.86 1.67 5.03
C GLY A 599 5.09 0.54 5.75
N TYR A 600 5.38 -0.72 5.44
CA TYR A 600 4.85 -1.93 6.08
C TYR A 600 6.01 -2.75 6.71
N PRO A 601 5.78 -3.80 7.54
CA PRO A 601 4.53 -4.50 7.83
C PRO A 601 3.46 -3.66 8.53
N TYR A 602 2.19 -3.99 8.29
CA TYR A 602 1.08 -3.59 9.14
C TYR A 602 1.22 -4.28 10.51
N LEU A 603 0.72 -3.68 11.59
CA LEU A 603 0.74 -4.30 12.93
C LEU A 603 -0.68 -4.46 13.47
N MET A 604 -0.97 -5.62 14.08
CA MET A 604 -2.20 -5.90 14.80
C MET A 604 -1.88 -6.26 16.24
N PHE A 605 -2.42 -5.51 17.21
CA PHE A 605 -2.15 -5.71 18.63
C PHE A 605 -3.11 -6.75 19.21
N GLU A 606 -2.69 -8.02 19.17
CA GLU A 606 -3.55 -9.19 19.30
C GLU A 606 -4.46 -9.16 20.54
N ASP A 607 -3.87 -8.89 21.70
CA ASP A 607 -4.58 -8.88 22.97
C ASP A 607 -5.44 -7.61 23.14
N THR A 608 -5.05 -6.47 22.56
CA THR A 608 -5.90 -5.27 22.53
C THR A 608 -7.17 -5.52 21.70
N VAL A 609 -7.04 -6.18 20.54
CA VAL A 609 -8.19 -6.56 19.72
C VAL A 609 -9.08 -7.56 20.46
N ASN A 610 -8.52 -8.66 20.93
CA ASN A 610 -9.30 -9.75 21.52
C ASN A 610 -9.94 -9.38 22.87
N ARG A 611 -9.34 -8.47 23.64
CA ARG A 611 -9.93 -7.92 24.89
C ARG A 611 -11.09 -6.95 24.63
N ALA A 612 -11.15 -6.34 23.45
CA ALA A 612 -12.23 -5.44 23.03
C ALA A 612 -13.32 -6.12 22.18
N ASN A 613 -13.05 -7.33 21.67
CA ASN A 613 -13.92 -8.10 20.78
C ASN A 613 -15.22 -8.55 21.48
N PRO A 614 -16.42 -8.20 20.98
CA PRO A 614 -17.68 -8.69 21.51
C PRO A 614 -18.02 -10.14 21.15
N ILE A 615 -17.38 -10.73 20.14
CA ILE A 615 -17.82 -11.97 19.49
C ILE A 615 -17.04 -13.18 20.01
N ALA A 616 -17.72 -14.28 20.30
CA ALA A 616 -17.07 -15.53 20.72
C ALA A 616 -16.09 -16.06 19.66
N GLY A 617 -14.88 -16.41 20.12
CA GLY A 617 -13.74 -16.77 19.26
C GLY A 617 -12.59 -15.77 19.38
N ARG A 618 -11.53 -15.96 18.59
CA ARG A 618 -10.41 -15.02 18.46
C ARG A 618 -10.43 -14.31 17.10
N VAL A 619 -10.01 -13.06 17.09
CA VAL A 619 -9.58 -12.36 15.88
C VAL A 619 -8.10 -12.65 15.71
N THR A 620 -7.73 -13.26 14.58
CA THR A 620 -6.39 -13.86 14.35
C THR A 620 -5.59 -13.19 13.22
N MET A 621 -6.22 -12.31 12.45
CA MET A 621 -5.64 -11.51 11.37
C MET A 621 -6.47 -10.24 11.12
N SER A 622 -6.04 -9.42 10.16
CA SER A 622 -6.81 -8.29 9.64
C SER A 622 -6.75 -8.23 8.11
N ASN A 623 -7.37 -7.22 7.50
CA ASN A 623 -7.45 -7.06 6.04
C ASN A 623 -6.24 -6.30 5.46
N LEU A 624 -6.28 -6.03 4.16
CA LEU A 624 -5.30 -5.24 3.42
C LEU A 624 -5.11 -3.80 3.96
N CYS A 625 -6.14 -3.20 4.58
CA CYS A 625 -6.09 -1.84 5.13
C CYS A 625 -6.05 -1.78 6.68
N SER A 626 -6.01 -2.94 7.35
CA SER A 626 -5.90 -3.13 8.81
C SER A 626 -7.04 -2.58 9.70
N GLU A 627 -8.21 -2.28 9.15
CA GLU A 627 -9.43 -1.85 9.88
C GLU A 627 -10.40 -2.99 10.19
N ILE A 628 -10.32 -4.14 9.52
CA ILE A 628 -11.28 -5.24 9.69
C ILE A 628 -10.77 -6.28 10.68
N LEU A 629 -11.54 -6.50 11.74
CA LEU A 629 -11.17 -7.30 12.90
C LEU A 629 -12.40 -8.10 13.34
N GLN A 630 -12.54 -9.30 12.76
CA GLN A 630 -13.67 -10.20 13.01
C GLN A 630 -13.16 -11.63 13.26
N VAL A 631 -13.95 -12.44 13.97
CA VAL A 631 -13.60 -13.84 14.24
C VAL A 631 -13.76 -14.71 12.99
N GLN A 632 -12.92 -15.74 12.84
CA GLN A 632 -12.99 -16.73 11.77
C GLN A 632 -13.10 -18.16 12.33
N GLU A 633 -13.63 -19.08 11.53
CA GLU A 633 -13.82 -20.49 11.88
C GLU A 633 -13.17 -21.35 10.77
N PRO A 634 -12.32 -22.33 11.11
CA PRO A 634 -11.56 -23.11 10.11
C PRO A 634 -12.48 -23.91 9.18
N SER A 635 -12.07 -24.05 7.92
CA SER A 635 -12.71 -24.96 6.95
C SER A 635 -11.95 -26.28 6.83
N ALA A 636 -12.67 -27.39 6.70
CA ALA A 636 -12.09 -28.71 6.46
C ALA A 636 -12.44 -29.22 5.06
N TYR A 637 -11.52 -29.99 4.47
CA TYR A 637 -11.58 -30.40 3.07
C TYR A 637 -11.38 -31.91 2.89
N HIS A 638 -11.97 -32.45 1.83
CA HIS A 638 -11.65 -33.77 1.29
C HIS A 638 -10.48 -33.69 0.28
N GLU A 639 -9.89 -34.82 -0.08
CA GLU A 639 -8.74 -34.89 -1.02
C GLU A 639 -9.07 -34.39 -2.44
N ASP A 640 -10.35 -34.35 -2.83
CA ASP A 640 -10.84 -33.75 -4.08
C ASP A 640 -11.08 -32.22 -3.98
N LEU A 641 -10.62 -31.61 -2.88
CA LEU A 641 -10.84 -30.23 -2.46
C LEU A 641 -12.30 -29.86 -2.14
N SER A 642 -13.26 -30.79 -2.15
CA SER A 642 -14.63 -30.50 -1.70
C SER A 642 -14.65 -30.20 -0.18
N TYR A 643 -15.61 -29.40 0.27
CA TYR A 643 -15.69 -29.00 1.69
C TYR A 643 -16.29 -30.14 2.52
N ALA A 644 -15.50 -30.67 3.46
CA ALA A 644 -15.97 -31.54 4.54
C ALA A 644 -16.65 -30.74 5.65
N HIS A 645 -16.15 -29.53 5.92
CA HIS A 645 -16.79 -28.50 6.75
C HIS A 645 -16.55 -27.12 6.14
N VAL A 646 -17.63 -26.35 5.92
CA VAL A 646 -17.53 -24.96 5.47
C VAL A 646 -17.39 -24.08 6.70
N GLY A 647 -16.20 -23.53 6.94
CA GLY A 647 -15.94 -22.60 8.04
C GLY A 647 -16.50 -21.20 7.79
N ARG A 648 -15.97 -20.20 8.50
CA ARG A 648 -16.36 -18.79 8.42
C ARG A 648 -15.11 -17.95 8.13
N ASP A 649 -15.05 -17.37 6.95
CA ASP A 649 -14.04 -16.37 6.56
C ASP A 649 -14.67 -14.96 6.64
N VAL A 650 -14.03 -13.90 6.12
CA VAL A 650 -14.58 -12.54 6.21
C VAL A 650 -14.66 -11.86 4.84
N SER A 651 -15.80 -11.23 4.56
CA SER A 651 -15.98 -10.22 3.52
C SER A 651 -16.43 -8.92 4.15
N CYS A 652 -15.91 -7.78 3.70
CA CYS A 652 -16.29 -6.48 4.24
C CYS A 652 -16.98 -5.57 3.21
N ASN A 653 -18.26 -5.28 3.44
CA ASN A 653 -18.92 -4.11 2.86
C ASN A 653 -18.59 -2.87 3.71
N LEU A 654 -18.42 -1.72 3.06
CA LEU A 654 -17.98 -0.47 3.68
C LEU A 654 -18.77 0.72 3.15
N GLY A 655 -18.85 1.76 3.99
CA GLY A 655 -19.30 3.09 3.62
C GLY A 655 -19.04 4.05 4.77
N SER A 656 -18.79 5.32 4.48
CA SER A 656 -18.39 6.30 5.50
C SER A 656 -19.34 7.48 5.58
N LEU A 657 -19.55 8.03 6.79
CA LEU A 657 -20.19 9.34 6.93
C LEU A 657 -19.16 10.47 6.72
N ASN A 658 -19.60 11.58 6.12
CA ASN A 658 -18.89 12.84 6.22
C ASN A 658 -19.28 13.52 7.53
N ILE A 659 -18.35 13.57 8.49
CA ILE A 659 -18.61 14.08 9.85
C ILE A 659 -19.22 15.49 9.82
N ALA A 660 -18.75 16.37 8.93
CA ALA A 660 -19.28 17.72 8.83
C ALA A 660 -20.75 17.74 8.41
N HIS A 661 -21.10 17.12 7.29
CA HIS A 661 -22.47 17.10 6.79
C HIS A 661 -23.42 16.28 7.69
N ALA A 662 -22.91 15.27 8.40
CA ALA A 662 -23.68 14.50 9.37
C ALA A 662 -23.95 15.28 10.67
N MET A 663 -23.02 16.15 11.11
CA MET A 663 -23.23 17.10 12.22
C MET A 663 -24.07 18.32 11.81
N ASP A 664 -24.17 18.64 10.51
CA ASP A 664 -25.05 19.70 9.97
C ASP A 664 -26.50 19.23 9.77
N GLY A 665 -26.83 17.96 10.07
CA GLY A 665 -28.13 17.36 9.87
C GLY A 665 -28.54 16.42 11.00
N ASP A 666 -29.56 15.58 10.76
CA ASP A 666 -29.98 14.56 11.73
C ASP A 666 -28.99 13.40 11.72
N LEU A 667 -27.99 13.45 12.62
CA LEU A 667 -26.99 12.40 12.79
C LEU A 667 -27.62 11.04 13.12
N ALA A 668 -28.75 10.99 13.84
CA ALA A 668 -29.40 9.75 14.22
C ALA A 668 -30.04 9.06 13.01
N ALA A 669 -30.81 9.81 12.22
CA ALA A 669 -31.41 9.33 10.97
C ALA A 669 -30.34 9.01 9.90
N THR A 670 -29.26 9.79 9.84
CA THR A 670 -28.10 9.55 8.98
C THR A 670 -27.45 8.20 9.29
N VAL A 671 -27.16 7.92 10.57
CA VAL A 671 -26.59 6.63 11.01
C VAL A 671 -27.55 5.48 10.74
N GLU A 672 -28.83 5.62 11.08
CA GLU A 672 -29.83 4.57 10.80
C GLU A 672 -29.90 4.23 9.29
N THR A 673 -29.96 5.26 8.44
CA THR A 673 -30.03 5.10 6.99
C THR A 673 -28.76 4.46 6.43
N ALA A 674 -27.58 4.84 6.92
CA ALA A 674 -26.31 4.24 6.52
C ALA A 674 -26.17 2.76 6.94
N ILE A 675 -26.59 2.40 8.17
CA ILE A 675 -26.56 1.01 8.65
C ILE A 675 -27.52 0.12 7.86
N ARG A 676 -28.73 0.63 7.53
CA ARG A 676 -29.68 -0.05 6.65
C ARG A 676 -29.14 -0.23 5.23
N ALA A 677 -28.48 0.80 4.67
CA ALA A 677 -27.85 0.74 3.36
C ALA A 677 -26.71 -0.30 3.29
N LEU A 678 -25.85 -0.37 4.31
CA LEU A 678 -24.77 -1.36 4.39
C LEU A 678 -25.30 -2.78 4.62
N THR A 679 -26.32 -2.94 5.46
CA THR A 679 -27.01 -4.23 5.66
C THR A 679 -27.58 -4.75 4.33
N ALA A 680 -28.21 -3.88 3.53
CA ALA A 680 -28.68 -4.25 2.20
C ALA A 680 -27.56 -4.64 1.20
N VAL A 681 -26.30 -4.19 1.41
CA VAL A 681 -25.15 -4.72 0.65
C VAL A 681 -24.82 -6.13 1.11
N ALA A 682 -24.77 -6.39 2.43
CA ALA A 682 -24.49 -7.72 2.98
C ALA A 682 -25.53 -8.74 2.49
N GLU A 683 -26.82 -8.46 2.64
CA GLU A 683 -27.91 -9.37 2.27
C GLU A 683 -27.99 -9.68 0.77
N ARG A 684 -27.55 -8.76 -0.09
CA ARG A 684 -27.55 -8.93 -1.56
C ARG A 684 -26.24 -9.51 -2.10
N THR A 685 -25.24 -9.78 -1.26
CA THR A 685 -23.92 -10.28 -1.68
C THR A 685 -23.77 -11.78 -1.45
N SER A 686 -23.58 -12.54 -2.54
CA SER A 686 -23.18 -13.96 -2.49
C SER A 686 -21.80 -14.16 -3.13
N ILE A 687 -20.88 -14.81 -2.40
CA ILE A 687 -19.51 -15.11 -2.85
C ILE A 687 -19.37 -16.62 -3.08
N ASP A 688 -20.16 -17.18 -4.00
CA ASP A 688 -20.25 -18.64 -4.24
C ASP A 688 -18.92 -19.33 -4.60
N CYS A 689 -17.92 -18.57 -5.09
CA CYS A 689 -16.59 -19.11 -5.35
C CYS A 689 -15.74 -19.35 -4.09
N VAL A 690 -16.14 -18.82 -2.92
CA VAL A 690 -15.51 -19.07 -1.62
C VAL A 690 -16.61 -19.28 -0.56
N PRO A 691 -17.16 -20.50 -0.44
CA PRO A 691 -18.30 -20.80 0.44
C PRO A 691 -18.17 -20.36 1.91
N SER A 692 -16.96 -20.37 2.48
CA SER A 692 -16.69 -19.91 3.85
C SER A 692 -16.90 -18.40 4.04
N ILE A 693 -16.66 -17.60 2.99
CA ILE A 693 -16.99 -16.16 2.99
C ILE A 693 -18.51 -15.98 2.90
N ARG A 694 -19.17 -16.73 2.00
CA ARG A 694 -20.64 -16.66 1.85
C ARG A 694 -21.35 -17.02 3.16
N ARG A 695 -20.98 -18.15 3.79
CA ARG A 695 -21.54 -18.59 5.08
C ARG A 695 -21.39 -17.53 6.17
N ALA A 696 -20.22 -16.91 6.29
CA ALA A 696 -19.98 -15.89 7.31
C ALA A 696 -20.84 -14.63 7.11
N ASN A 697 -21.00 -14.19 5.86
CA ASN A 697 -21.89 -13.08 5.50
C ASN A 697 -23.37 -13.43 5.75
N GLU A 698 -23.81 -14.62 5.35
CA GLU A 698 -25.17 -15.15 5.55
C GLU A 698 -25.56 -15.34 7.04
N GLU A 699 -24.60 -15.68 7.91
CA GLU A 699 -24.82 -15.89 9.35
C GLU A 699 -24.60 -14.64 10.21
N GLY A 700 -23.70 -13.75 9.78
CA GLY A 700 -23.20 -12.63 10.58
C GLY A 700 -23.71 -11.25 10.18
N HIS A 701 -24.16 -11.06 8.94
CA HIS A 701 -24.60 -9.76 8.39
C HIS A 701 -23.66 -8.59 8.72
N ALA A 702 -22.35 -8.86 8.79
CA ALA A 702 -21.35 -7.92 9.30
C ALA A 702 -21.11 -6.77 8.34
N ILE A 703 -20.99 -5.55 8.86
CA ILE A 703 -20.81 -4.31 8.09
C ILE A 703 -19.68 -3.46 8.68
N GLY A 704 -19.24 -2.44 7.94
CA GLY A 704 -18.29 -1.44 8.44
C GLY A 704 -18.70 -0.02 8.07
N LEU A 705 -19.43 0.62 8.99
CA LEU A 705 -19.68 2.07 8.95
C LEU A 705 -18.41 2.79 9.40
N GLY A 706 -17.79 3.50 8.46
CA GLY A 706 -16.61 4.33 8.68
C GLY A 706 -16.95 5.81 8.84
N GLN A 707 -15.93 6.61 9.15
CA GLN A 707 -16.04 8.06 9.29
C GLN A 707 -14.95 8.75 8.46
N MET A 708 -15.26 9.92 7.91
CA MET A 708 -14.30 10.76 7.20
C MET A 708 -14.58 12.25 7.40
N ASN A 709 -13.67 13.10 6.92
CA ASN A 709 -13.72 14.56 7.06
C ASN A 709 -13.51 15.11 8.48
N LEU A 710 -12.92 14.36 9.42
CA LEU A 710 -12.72 14.84 10.80
C LEU A 710 -11.87 16.12 10.82
N HIS A 711 -10.75 16.15 10.08
CA HIS A 711 -9.87 17.31 10.07
C HIS A 711 -10.52 18.53 9.41
N GLY A 712 -11.25 18.32 8.30
CA GLY A 712 -12.03 19.39 7.65
C GLY A 712 -13.11 19.96 8.58
N PHE A 713 -13.84 19.12 9.31
CA PHE A 713 -14.82 19.57 10.30
C PHE A 713 -14.18 20.35 11.45
N LEU A 714 -13.15 19.80 12.11
CA LEU A 714 -12.47 20.47 13.21
C LEU A 714 -11.91 21.84 12.78
N ALA A 715 -11.30 21.92 11.60
CA ALA A 715 -10.78 23.17 11.06
C ALA A 715 -11.88 24.18 10.68
N ARG A 716 -13.02 23.72 10.17
CA ARG A 716 -14.23 24.56 9.94
C ARG A 716 -14.74 25.18 11.24
N GLU A 717 -14.72 24.42 12.33
CA GLU A 717 -15.15 24.87 13.66
C GLU A 717 -14.06 25.65 14.43
N GLY A 718 -12.87 25.86 13.84
CA GLY A 718 -11.74 26.57 14.45
C GLY A 718 -11.06 25.79 15.59
N ILE A 719 -11.03 24.46 15.49
CA ILE A 719 -10.42 23.55 16.46
C ILE A 719 -9.17 22.92 15.83
N HIS A 720 -8.00 23.09 16.45
CA HIS A 720 -6.78 22.43 15.96
C HIS A 720 -6.82 20.92 16.22
N TYR A 721 -6.41 20.12 15.24
CA TYR A 721 -6.30 18.67 15.36
C TYR A 721 -5.41 18.26 16.54
N GLY A 722 -5.88 17.30 17.35
CA GLY A 722 -5.17 16.81 18.53
C GLY A 722 -4.96 17.86 19.62
N SER A 723 -5.83 18.87 19.68
CA SER A 723 -6.14 19.60 20.92
C SER A 723 -7.01 18.73 21.85
N GLU A 724 -7.22 19.18 23.08
CA GLU A 724 -8.15 18.52 24.01
C GLU A 724 -9.59 18.57 23.47
N GLU A 725 -10.03 19.70 22.91
CA GLU A 725 -11.32 19.85 22.22
C GLU A 725 -11.48 18.87 21.04
N SER A 726 -10.41 18.64 20.27
CA SER A 726 -10.40 17.70 19.14
C SER A 726 -10.54 16.24 19.58
N ILE A 727 -9.97 15.88 20.74
CA ILE A 727 -10.08 14.53 21.31
C ILE A 727 -11.46 14.34 21.93
N ASP A 728 -11.95 15.32 22.69
CA ASP A 728 -13.27 15.36 23.32
C ASP A 728 -14.42 15.26 22.29
N PHE A 729 -14.35 16.04 21.22
CA PHE A 729 -15.29 15.91 20.09
C PHE A 729 -15.28 14.51 19.49
N THR A 730 -14.08 13.92 19.29
CA THR A 730 -13.95 12.60 18.66
C THR A 730 -14.56 11.51 19.54
N ASP A 731 -14.34 11.56 20.85
CA ASP A 731 -14.93 10.65 21.85
C ASP A 731 -16.46 10.70 21.80
N MET A 732 -17.04 11.90 21.97
CA MET A 732 -18.48 12.12 22.00
C MET A 732 -19.17 11.80 20.66
N TYR A 733 -18.52 12.10 19.53
CA TYR A 733 -19.06 11.79 18.20
C TYR A 733 -19.11 10.28 17.97
N PHE A 734 -18.01 9.56 18.20
CA PHE A 734 -17.97 8.12 17.98
C PHE A 734 -18.83 7.34 18.97
N MET A 735 -18.99 7.82 20.21
CA MET A 735 -19.98 7.28 21.16
C MET A 735 -21.42 7.44 20.64
N THR A 736 -21.76 8.64 20.16
CA THR A 736 -23.11 8.96 19.63
C THR A 736 -23.43 8.12 18.40
N VAL A 737 -22.50 8.01 17.44
CA VAL A 737 -22.65 7.13 16.28
C VAL A 737 -22.78 5.65 16.70
N ALA A 738 -21.99 5.18 17.67
CA ALA A 738 -22.09 3.81 18.16
C ALA A 738 -23.48 3.52 18.72
N TYR A 739 -24.05 4.41 19.54
CA TYR A 739 -25.41 4.25 20.08
C TYR A 739 -26.45 4.08 18.97
N HIS A 740 -26.47 4.98 17.98
CA HIS A 740 -27.41 4.91 16.87
C HIS A 740 -27.19 3.69 15.96
N ALA A 741 -25.94 3.23 15.79
CA ALA A 741 -25.63 2.03 15.04
C ALA A 741 -26.14 0.75 15.75
N TYR A 742 -25.88 0.62 17.06
CA TYR A 742 -26.41 -0.51 17.84
C TYR A 742 -27.93 -0.50 17.93
N ARG A 743 -28.55 0.68 18.13
CA ARG A 743 -30.01 0.85 18.09
C ARG A 743 -30.61 0.44 16.75
N THR A 744 -29.96 0.76 15.63
CA THR A 744 -30.43 0.36 14.30
C THR A 744 -30.29 -1.14 14.05
N SER A 745 -29.17 -1.75 14.46
CA SER A 745 -28.97 -3.20 14.38
C SER A 745 -29.96 -3.99 15.25
N HIS A 746 -30.36 -3.42 16.38
CA HIS A 746 -31.47 -3.94 17.19
C HIS A 746 -32.82 -3.83 16.45
N LEU A 747 -33.16 -2.66 15.88
CA LEU A 747 -34.40 -2.48 15.10
C LEU A 747 -34.46 -3.46 13.90
N LEU A 748 -33.33 -3.70 13.24
CA LEU A 748 -33.21 -4.71 12.18
C LEU A 748 -33.45 -6.14 12.71
N ALA A 749 -33.00 -6.46 13.93
CA ALA A 749 -33.25 -7.79 14.53
C ALA A 749 -34.75 -8.01 14.79
N VAL A 750 -35.46 -6.95 15.22
CA VAL A 750 -36.92 -6.95 15.40
C VAL A 750 -37.64 -7.04 14.05
N GLU A 751 -37.25 -6.24 13.05
CA GLU A 751 -37.82 -6.27 11.69
C GLU A 751 -37.67 -7.63 11.00
N HIS A 752 -36.51 -8.28 11.15
CA HIS A 752 -36.20 -9.57 10.53
C HIS A 752 -36.56 -10.76 11.44
N GLY A 753 -37.07 -10.52 12.65
CA GLY A 753 -37.49 -11.53 13.63
C GLY A 753 -36.36 -12.42 14.17
N ARG A 754 -35.10 -12.01 14.03
CA ARG A 754 -33.91 -12.79 14.44
C ARG A 754 -32.67 -11.89 14.60
N PRO A 755 -31.75 -12.19 15.53
CA PRO A 755 -30.40 -11.63 15.54
C PRO A 755 -29.45 -12.41 14.61
N PHE A 756 -28.16 -12.01 14.55
CA PHE A 756 -27.11 -12.80 13.92
C PHE A 756 -26.94 -14.19 14.58
N ALA A 757 -26.52 -15.19 13.80
CA ALA A 757 -26.70 -16.61 14.14
C ALA A 757 -26.07 -17.06 15.48
N ARG A 758 -24.97 -16.41 15.90
CA ARG A 758 -24.21 -16.72 17.13
C ARG A 758 -24.35 -15.63 18.22
N PHE A 759 -25.42 -14.84 18.18
CA PHE A 759 -25.65 -13.74 19.14
C PHE A 759 -25.59 -14.21 20.60
N GLY A 760 -26.20 -15.35 20.94
CA GLY A 760 -26.26 -15.89 22.31
C GLY A 760 -24.89 -16.26 22.93
N GLU A 761 -23.83 -16.36 22.13
CA GLU A 761 -22.46 -16.60 22.62
C GLU A 761 -21.68 -15.28 22.88
N SER A 762 -22.19 -14.15 22.37
CA SER A 762 -21.49 -12.86 22.36
C SER A 762 -21.56 -12.12 23.70
N ALA A 763 -20.65 -11.18 23.90
CA ALA A 763 -20.68 -10.23 25.01
C ALA A 763 -21.92 -9.30 24.98
N TYR A 764 -22.63 -9.19 23.85
CA TYR A 764 -23.90 -8.46 23.79
C TYR A 764 -25.04 -9.19 24.53
N ALA A 765 -24.97 -10.53 24.61
CA ALA A 765 -26.01 -11.39 25.18
C ALA A 765 -25.79 -11.78 26.66
N ARG A 766 -24.64 -11.39 27.26
CA ARG A 766 -24.34 -11.64 28.68
C ARG A 766 -25.24 -10.79 29.59
N PRO A 767 -25.57 -11.24 30.81
CA PRO A 767 -26.34 -10.43 31.76
C PRO A 767 -25.69 -9.07 32.04
N ALA A 768 -26.50 -8.03 32.22
CA ALA A 768 -26.03 -6.69 32.56
C ALA A 768 -25.23 -6.70 33.88
N GLY A 769 -24.04 -6.10 33.88
CA GLY A 769 -23.09 -6.14 34.99
C GLY A 769 -22.24 -7.42 35.08
N GLU A 770 -22.50 -8.45 34.27
CA GLU A 770 -21.71 -9.69 34.20
C GLU A 770 -20.73 -9.68 33.00
N GLY A 771 -20.22 -8.49 32.67
CA GLY A 771 -19.33 -8.27 31.53
C GLY A 771 -20.07 -8.24 30.20
N ASN A 772 -21.25 -7.61 30.18
CA ASN A 772 -21.97 -7.27 28.97
C ASN A 772 -21.24 -6.13 28.23
N TYR A 773 -21.25 -6.16 26.89
CA TYR A 773 -20.54 -5.18 26.06
C TYR A 773 -20.90 -3.71 26.39
N PHE A 774 -22.17 -3.45 26.74
CA PHE A 774 -22.71 -2.12 27.00
C PHE A 774 -22.47 -1.61 28.43
N ASP A 775 -22.00 -2.46 29.36
CA ASP A 775 -21.77 -2.06 30.76
C ASP A 775 -20.84 -0.83 30.86
N ARG A 776 -19.87 -0.71 29.93
CA ARG A 776 -18.93 0.43 29.79
C ARG A 776 -19.58 1.82 29.68
N TYR A 777 -20.84 1.87 29.24
CA TYR A 777 -21.61 3.09 29.04
C TYR A 777 -22.64 3.33 30.16
N ILE A 778 -22.56 2.54 31.22
CA ILE A 778 -23.60 2.41 32.26
C ILE A 778 -22.98 2.45 33.66
N ASP A 779 -21.77 1.90 33.82
CA ASP A 779 -21.01 1.74 35.07
C ASP A 779 -20.17 2.96 35.47
N GLY A 780 -20.01 3.94 34.58
CA GLY A 780 -19.20 5.14 34.80
C GLY A 780 -17.70 4.98 34.49
N THR A 781 -17.28 3.91 33.82
CA THR A 781 -15.89 3.72 33.36
C THR A 781 -15.51 4.61 32.18
N GLN A 782 -16.48 5.16 31.46
CA GLN A 782 -16.27 6.11 30.35
C GLN A 782 -17.07 7.41 30.58
N PRO A 783 -16.57 8.57 30.12
CA PRO A 783 -17.36 9.79 30.09
C PRO A 783 -18.50 9.66 29.08
N LEU A 784 -19.67 10.23 29.41
CA LEU A 784 -20.85 10.30 28.53
C LEU A 784 -21.27 11.76 28.25
N GLU A 785 -20.45 12.72 28.70
CA GLU A 785 -20.66 14.15 28.52
C GLU A 785 -19.37 14.81 28.01
N PRO A 786 -19.46 15.88 27.20
CA PRO A 786 -18.30 16.65 26.77
C PRO A 786 -17.52 17.22 27.95
N ALA A 787 -16.21 16.98 27.94
CA ALA A 787 -15.26 17.53 28.89
C ALA A 787 -14.97 19.01 28.64
N THR A 788 -15.21 19.51 27.42
CA THR A 788 -14.99 20.91 27.03
C THR A 788 -16.30 21.63 26.68
N GLU A 789 -16.43 22.86 27.15
CA GLU A 789 -17.61 23.69 26.94
C GLU A 789 -17.87 24.01 25.46
N ARG A 790 -16.80 24.08 24.67
CA ARG A 790 -16.89 24.30 23.22
C ARG A 790 -17.52 23.11 22.50
N VAL A 791 -17.19 21.87 22.90
CA VAL A 791 -17.80 20.66 22.33
C VAL A 791 -19.25 20.53 22.79
N ARG A 792 -19.57 20.86 24.05
CA ARG A 792 -20.95 20.95 24.54
C ARG A 792 -21.79 21.91 23.70
N THR A 793 -21.31 23.16 23.56
CA THR A 793 -21.92 24.19 22.71
C THR A 793 -22.06 23.73 21.25
N LEU A 794 -21.08 22.99 20.72
CA LEU A 794 -21.08 22.50 19.34
C LEU A 794 -22.19 21.46 19.09
N PHE A 795 -22.34 20.47 19.97
CA PHE A 795 -23.41 19.47 19.88
C PHE A 795 -24.80 20.12 20.04
N GLU A 796 -24.97 21.02 21.01
CA GLU A 796 -26.21 21.79 21.20
C GLU A 796 -26.57 22.63 19.96
N ARG A 797 -25.61 23.37 19.40
CA ARG A 797 -25.78 24.20 18.18
C ARG A 797 -26.12 23.36 16.94
N CYS A 798 -25.59 22.14 16.86
CA CYS A 798 -25.91 21.17 15.81
C CYS A 798 -27.22 20.40 16.07
N GLY A 799 -27.86 20.55 17.24
CA GLY A 799 -29.07 19.81 17.61
C GLY A 799 -28.86 18.32 17.87
N VAL A 800 -27.60 17.88 18.04
CA VAL A 800 -27.24 16.47 18.22
C VAL A 800 -27.30 16.11 19.69
N ALA A 801 -28.31 15.32 20.08
CA ALA A 801 -28.44 14.81 21.44
C ALA A 801 -27.38 13.73 21.73
N ILE A 802 -26.58 13.92 22.79
CA ILE A 802 -25.59 12.94 23.25
C ILE A 802 -26.29 11.88 24.10
N PRO A 803 -26.13 10.56 23.83
CA PRO A 803 -26.84 9.50 24.55
C PRO A 803 -26.44 9.40 26.03
N THR A 804 -27.42 9.37 26.92
CA THR A 804 -27.20 9.28 28.38
C THR A 804 -26.98 7.84 28.84
N ALA A 805 -26.55 7.66 30.10
CA ALA A 805 -26.48 6.35 30.72
C ALA A 805 -27.86 5.62 30.77
N ASP A 806 -28.98 6.35 30.81
CA ASP A 806 -30.31 5.74 30.80
C ASP A 806 -30.76 5.32 29.40
N ASP A 807 -30.32 6.02 28.36
CA ASP A 807 -30.46 5.60 26.96
C ASP A 807 -29.67 4.31 26.69
N TRP A 808 -28.42 4.24 27.15
CA TRP A 808 -27.61 3.02 27.07
C TRP A 808 -28.22 1.87 27.89
N ARG A 809 -28.77 2.12 29.09
CA ARG A 809 -29.53 1.12 29.86
C ARG A 809 -30.79 0.65 29.13
N ALA A 810 -31.47 1.53 28.37
CA ALA A 810 -32.62 1.13 27.56
C ALA A 810 -32.19 0.20 26.43
N LEU A 811 -31.22 0.64 25.62
CA LEU A 811 -30.66 -0.14 24.52
C LEU A 811 -30.10 -1.50 24.98
N GLN A 812 -29.44 -1.57 26.14
CA GLN A 812 -28.97 -2.83 26.71
C GLN A 812 -30.13 -3.80 27.01
N ARG A 813 -31.25 -3.33 27.58
CA ARG A 813 -32.44 -4.18 27.83
C ARG A 813 -33.09 -4.64 26.53
N ASP A 814 -33.16 -3.76 25.53
CA ASP A 814 -33.74 -4.06 24.22
C ASP A 814 -32.89 -5.07 23.44
N VAL A 815 -31.56 -4.93 23.45
CA VAL A 815 -30.63 -5.91 22.85
C VAL A 815 -30.64 -7.24 23.62
N LEU A 816 -30.77 -7.23 24.95
CA LEU A 816 -30.92 -8.48 25.72
C LEU A 816 -32.26 -9.21 25.47
N ARG A 817 -33.27 -8.51 24.94
CA ARG A 817 -34.57 -9.10 24.58
C ARG A 817 -34.58 -9.68 23.17
N ASP A 818 -34.24 -8.87 22.16
CA ASP A 818 -34.42 -9.22 20.74
C ASP A 818 -33.09 -9.39 19.96
N GLY A 819 -31.97 -8.95 20.53
CA GLY A 819 -30.63 -9.06 19.97
C GLY A 819 -30.24 -7.95 18.98
N LEU A 820 -29.28 -8.28 18.10
CA LEU A 820 -28.68 -7.43 17.07
C LEU A 820 -28.63 -8.19 15.74
N TYR A 821 -28.96 -7.54 14.62
CA TYR A 821 -28.96 -8.18 13.30
C TYR A 821 -27.55 -8.34 12.72
N ASN A 822 -26.72 -7.32 12.87
CA ASN A 822 -25.33 -7.33 12.41
C ASN A 822 -24.38 -7.75 13.55
N GLN A 823 -23.49 -8.68 13.29
CA GLN A 823 -22.43 -9.13 14.22
C GLN A 823 -21.43 -8.00 14.54
N ASN A 824 -21.09 -7.19 13.53
CA ASN A 824 -20.14 -6.09 13.59
C ASN A 824 -20.68 -4.88 12.82
N LEU A 825 -20.35 -3.66 13.26
CA LEU A 825 -21.03 -2.43 12.82
C LEU A 825 -20.11 -1.35 12.27
N GLN A 826 -19.00 -1.05 12.96
CA GLN A 826 -18.12 0.06 12.63
C GLN A 826 -16.71 -0.43 12.30
N ALA A 827 -16.12 0.16 11.26
CA ALA A 827 -14.72 0.03 10.89
C ALA A 827 -14.30 1.30 10.12
N VAL A 828 -13.14 1.88 10.39
CA VAL A 828 -12.73 3.17 9.79
C VAL A 828 -11.59 2.98 8.79
N PRO A 829 -11.88 2.81 7.48
CA PRO A 829 -10.88 2.65 6.42
C PRO A 829 -10.17 3.97 6.06
N PRO A 830 -9.12 3.93 5.22
CA PRO A 830 -8.70 5.11 4.47
C PRO A 830 -9.78 5.44 3.42
N THR A 831 -10.16 6.73 3.28
CA THR A 831 -11.11 7.14 2.23
C THR A 831 -10.37 7.80 1.08
N GLY A 832 -9.86 6.95 0.17
CA GLY A 832 -9.18 7.35 -1.06
C GLY A 832 -10.09 8.08 -2.06
N SER A 833 -10.13 7.68 -3.33
CA SER A 833 -10.77 8.52 -4.39
C SER A 833 -12.24 8.96 -4.18
N ILE A 834 -12.97 8.34 -3.24
CA ILE A 834 -14.32 8.78 -2.81
C ILE A 834 -14.32 10.06 -1.97
N SER A 835 -13.24 10.41 -1.26
CA SER A 835 -13.18 11.64 -0.45
C SER A 835 -13.16 12.89 -1.34
N TYR A 836 -12.47 12.86 -2.49
CA TYR A 836 -12.50 13.95 -3.48
C TYR A 836 -13.90 14.18 -4.06
N ILE A 837 -14.63 13.08 -4.30
CA ILE A 837 -16.00 13.09 -4.86
C ILE A 837 -16.99 13.64 -3.84
N ASN A 838 -16.81 13.28 -2.56
CA ASN A 838 -17.65 13.72 -1.44
C ASN A 838 -17.28 15.15 -0.93
N GLY A 839 -16.07 15.64 -1.20
CA GLY A 839 -15.56 16.92 -0.67
C GLY A 839 -15.09 16.80 0.79
N ALA A 840 -14.29 15.77 1.09
CA ALA A 840 -13.83 15.42 2.43
C ALA A 840 -12.30 15.37 2.56
N THR A 841 -11.77 15.54 3.79
CA THR A 841 -10.43 15.05 4.15
C THR A 841 -10.46 13.53 4.37
N SER A 842 -9.45 12.80 3.92
CA SER A 842 -9.42 11.32 3.99
C SER A 842 -9.45 10.82 5.44
N SER A 843 -10.34 9.86 5.72
CA SER A 843 -10.54 9.21 7.01
C SER A 843 -10.65 10.21 8.19
N ILE A 844 -10.22 9.79 9.39
CA ILE A 844 -10.15 10.65 10.57
C ILE A 844 -8.74 11.17 10.89
N HIS A 845 -7.74 10.92 10.04
CA HIS A 845 -6.39 11.49 10.21
C HIS A 845 -6.28 12.92 9.65
N PRO A 846 -5.19 13.67 9.94
CA PRO A 846 -4.98 14.98 9.32
C PRO A 846 -4.72 14.89 7.83
N ILE A 847 -4.68 16.04 7.17
CA ILE A 847 -4.33 16.13 5.73
C ILE A 847 -2.85 15.82 5.50
N ALA A 848 -2.52 15.16 4.40
CA ALA A 848 -1.13 14.92 4.01
C ALA A 848 -0.41 16.22 3.56
N SER A 849 -1.18 17.19 3.03
CA SER A 849 -0.74 18.55 2.69
C SER A 849 -1.97 19.47 2.55
N LYS A 850 -1.78 20.80 2.61
CA LYS A 850 -2.85 21.81 2.43
C LYS A 850 -3.51 21.72 1.05
N ILE A 851 -2.68 21.72 0.00
CA ILE A 851 -3.08 21.33 -1.35
C ILE A 851 -2.47 19.95 -1.62
N GLU A 852 -3.28 18.95 -1.92
CA GLU A 852 -2.80 17.63 -2.36
C GLU A 852 -2.50 17.67 -3.87
N ILE A 853 -1.42 17.02 -4.30
CA ILE A 853 -0.99 16.95 -5.70
C ILE A 853 -1.05 15.49 -6.15
N ARG A 854 -1.84 15.22 -7.19
CA ARG A 854 -2.11 13.87 -7.72
C ARG A 854 -1.60 13.75 -9.15
N LYS A 855 -1.03 12.59 -9.51
CA LYS A 855 -0.61 12.28 -10.89
C LYS A 855 -1.69 11.45 -11.60
N GLU A 856 -2.32 12.01 -12.62
CA GLU A 856 -3.42 11.36 -13.36
C GLU A 856 -2.99 11.06 -14.81
N GLY A 857 -2.16 10.02 -14.96
CA GLY A 857 -1.76 9.47 -16.26
C GLY A 857 -1.10 10.48 -17.21
N LYS A 858 -1.61 10.60 -18.43
CA LYS A 858 -1.08 11.48 -19.49
C LYS A 858 -1.40 12.98 -19.28
N ILE A 859 -2.28 13.30 -18.35
CA ILE A 859 -2.79 14.67 -18.13
C ILE A 859 -1.85 15.46 -17.20
N GLY A 860 -0.96 14.77 -16.47
CA GLY A 860 0.04 15.40 -15.61
C GLY A 860 -0.42 15.46 -14.16
N ARG A 861 -0.42 16.67 -13.57
CA ARG A 861 -0.78 16.91 -12.17
C ARG A 861 -2.20 17.48 -12.05
N VAL A 862 -2.93 17.05 -11.03
CA VAL A 862 -4.19 17.65 -10.58
C VAL A 862 -4.04 18.04 -9.12
N TYR A 863 -4.56 19.20 -8.74
CA TYR A 863 -4.45 19.80 -7.42
C TYR A 863 -5.79 19.66 -6.68
N TYR A 864 -5.77 19.44 -5.37
CA TYR A 864 -6.98 19.32 -4.54
C TYR A 864 -6.82 20.12 -3.24
N PRO A 865 -7.66 21.14 -2.98
CA PRO A 865 -7.65 21.86 -1.72
C PRO A 865 -8.36 21.04 -0.63
N ALA A 866 -7.85 21.11 0.60
CA ALA A 866 -8.54 20.52 1.75
C ALA A 866 -9.95 21.10 1.95
N ALA A 867 -10.91 20.25 2.35
CA ALA A 867 -12.30 20.64 2.56
C ALA A 867 -12.43 21.78 3.60
N PHE A 868 -13.25 22.78 3.29
CA PHE A 868 -13.46 24.02 4.07
C PHE A 868 -12.21 24.91 4.29
N MET A 869 -11.10 24.65 3.61
CA MET A 869 -9.91 25.50 3.70
C MET A 869 -10.08 26.79 2.90
N THR A 870 -9.77 27.92 3.53
CA THR A 870 -9.71 29.26 2.94
C THR A 870 -8.38 29.92 3.33
N ASN A 871 -8.08 31.10 2.78
CA ASN A 871 -6.88 31.86 3.15
C ASN A 871 -6.91 32.38 4.60
N ASP A 872 -8.09 32.42 5.21
CA ASP A 872 -8.31 33.08 6.51
C ASP A 872 -8.44 32.06 7.66
N ASN A 873 -8.33 30.74 7.36
CA ASN A 873 -8.31 29.65 8.35
C ASN A 873 -7.13 28.66 8.17
N LEU A 874 -6.11 29.01 7.38
CA LEU A 874 -4.95 28.15 7.06
C LEU A 874 -4.19 27.59 8.28
N GLU A 875 -4.30 28.24 9.45
CA GLU A 875 -3.66 27.82 10.70
C GLU A 875 -4.23 26.52 11.28
N TYR A 876 -5.48 26.17 10.97
CA TYR A 876 -6.11 24.93 11.41
C TYR A 876 -5.69 23.74 10.52
N PHE A 877 -5.31 24.00 9.27
CA PHE A 877 -4.91 22.99 8.28
C PHE A 877 -3.41 22.66 8.33
N GLN A 878 -2.88 22.34 9.52
CA GLN A 878 -1.53 21.79 9.66
C GLN A 878 -1.43 20.41 8.98
N ASP A 879 -0.28 20.10 8.36
CA ASP A 879 -0.09 18.80 7.71
C ASP A 879 0.18 17.68 8.73
N ALA A 880 -0.05 16.42 8.34
CA ALA A 880 0.07 15.28 9.26
C ALA A 880 1.49 15.06 9.81
N TYR A 881 2.52 15.58 9.13
CA TYR A 881 3.91 15.57 9.61
C TYR A 881 4.16 16.71 10.62
N GLU A 882 3.55 17.89 10.42
CA GLU A 882 3.54 19.03 11.36
C GLU A 882 2.81 18.67 12.67
N ILE A 883 1.67 17.99 12.58
CA ILE A 883 0.86 17.53 13.72
C ILE A 883 1.55 16.38 14.48
N GLY A 884 2.22 15.48 13.75
CA GLY A 884 3.03 14.40 14.29
C GLY A 884 2.26 13.20 14.85
N TRP A 885 2.89 12.03 14.78
CA TRP A 885 2.32 10.72 15.13
C TRP A 885 1.57 10.67 16.47
N LYS A 886 2.02 11.41 17.49
CA LYS A 886 1.47 11.34 18.85
C LYS A 886 0.02 11.84 18.91
N LYS A 887 -0.24 13.04 18.37
CA LYS A 887 -1.59 13.62 18.28
C LYS A 887 -2.54 12.75 17.46
N ILE A 888 -2.03 12.11 16.40
CA ILE A 888 -2.82 11.22 15.55
C ILE A 888 -3.24 9.97 16.36
N ILE A 889 -2.32 9.34 17.10
CA ILE A 889 -2.64 8.24 18.01
C ILE A 889 -3.65 8.68 19.08
N ASP A 890 -3.49 9.86 19.68
CA ASP A 890 -4.38 10.34 20.75
C ASP A 890 -5.84 10.52 20.26
N VAL A 891 -6.05 11.04 19.05
CA VAL A 891 -7.39 11.14 18.42
C VAL A 891 -7.94 9.76 18.04
N TYR A 892 -7.13 8.88 17.45
CA TYR A 892 -7.58 7.51 17.10
C TYR A 892 -7.92 6.69 18.35
N ALA A 893 -7.24 6.92 19.48
CA ALA A 893 -7.49 6.22 20.74
C ALA A 893 -8.83 6.57 21.40
N ALA A 894 -9.38 7.76 21.13
CA ALA A 894 -10.76 8.10 21.49
C ALA A 894 -11.75 7.25 20.68
N ALA A 895 -11.70 7.35 19.34
CA ALA A 895 -12.56 6.59 18.44
C ALA A 895 -12.50 5.05 18.67
N THR A 896 -11.33 4.51 19.00
CA THR A 896 -11.09 3.06 19.23
C THR A 896 -11.92 2.48 20.40
N ARG A 897 -12.41 3.31 21.33
CA ARG A 897 -13.28 2.89 22.46
C ARG A 897 -14.66 2.40 22.00
N HIS A 898 -15.15 2.96 20.90
CA HIS A 898 -16.54 2.86 20.44
C HIS A 898 -16.68 2.04 19.14
N VAL A 899 -15.67 2.07 18.28
CA VAL A 899 -15.56 1.22 17.09
C VAL A 899 -15.32 -0.24 17.51
N ASP A 900 -16.19 -1.17 17.10
CA ASP A 900 -16.09 -2.59 17.47
C ASP A 900 -14.96 -3.31 16.72
N GLN A 901 -14.77 -3.03 15.43
CA GLN A 901 -13.62 -3.50 14.63
C GLN A 901 -12.43 -2.54 14.79
N GLY A 902 -11.72 -2.17 13.72
CA GLY A 902 -10.50 -1.37 13.75
C GLY A 902 -10.58 -0.04 12.98
N LEU A 903 -9.45 0.65 12.93
CA LEU A 903 -9.26 1.91 12.22
C LEU A 903 -7.88 1.91 11.53
N SER A 904 -7.81 2.30 10.26
CA SER A 904 -6.58 2.26 9.45
C SER A 904 -5.58 3.38 9.80
N LEU A 905 -4.98 3.28 10.99
CA LEU A 905 -4.08 4.30 11.53
C LEU A 905 -2.76 4.39 10.76
N THR A 906 -2.62 5.43 9.94
CA THR A 906 -1.35 5.80 9.30
C THR A 906 -0.57 6.79 10.17
N LEU A 907 0.72 6.55 10.38
CA LEU A 907 1.62 7.43 11.12
C LEU A 907 2.57 8.16 10.19
N PHE A 908 2.75 9.47 10.42
CA PHE A 908 3.50 10.38 9.56
C PHE A 908 4.75 10.89 10.29
N PHE A 909 5.90 10.86 9.61
CA PHE A 909 7.21 11.20 10.16
C PHE A 909 8.04 12.04 9.17
N PRO A 910 8.93 12.95 9.63
CA PRO A 910 9.91 13.59 8.76
C PRO A 910 10.96 12.59 8.24
N ASP A 911 11.65 12.96 7.16
CA ASP A 911 12.85 12.31 6.63
C ASP A 911 13.97 12.10 7.67
N THR A 912 14.04 12.98 8.66
CA THR A 912 14.99 12.94 9.79
C THR A 912 14.60 11.98 10.92
N ALA A 913 13.45 11.31 10.85
CA ALA A 913 13.03 10.36 11.88
C ALA A 913 13.87 9.08 11.89
N THR A 914 14.06 8.50 13.07
CA THR A 914 14.82 7.24 13.25
C THR A 914 13.89 6.05 13.47
N THR A 915 14.41 4.84 13.28
CA THR A 915 13.73 3.59 13.65
C THR A 915 13.36 3.53 15.14
N ARG A 916 14.05 4.30 16.01
CA ARG A 916 13.70 4.45 17.42
C ARG A 916 12.45 5.31 17.63
N ASP A 917 12.23 6.33 16.80
CA ASP A 917 11.06 7.21 16.91
C ASP A 917 9.80 6.47 16.41
N ILE A 918 9.95 5.69 15.34
CA ILE A 918 8.96 4.69 14.90
C ILE A 918 8.62 3.73 16.05
N ASN A 919 9.63 3.13 16.68
CA ASN A 919 9.45 2.20 17.80
C ASN A 919 8.75 2.85 19.00
N GLN A 920 9.04 4.11 19.31
CA GLN A 920 8.33 4.86 20.35
C GLN A 920 6.86 5.09 19.99
N ALA A 921 6.54 5.38 18.74
CA ALA A 921 5.16 5.54 18.28
C ALA A 921 4.39 4.21 18.32
N GLN A 922 4.99 3.08 17.91
CA GLN A 922 4.42 1.73 18.06
C GLN A 922 4.07 1.44 19.53
N ILE A 923 5.01 1.67 20.46
CA ILE A 923 4.80 1.46 21.91
C ILE A 923 3.74 2.42 22.47
N TYR A 924 3.66 3.65 21.95
CA TYR A 924 2.62 4.61 22.36
C TYR A 924 1.23 4.18 21.90
N ALA A 925 1.09 3.73 20.65
CA ALA A 925 -0.15 3.20 20.08
C ALA A 925 -0.66 2.01 20.91
N TRP A 926 0.20 1.00 21.12
CA TRP A 926 -0.10 -0.18 21.94
C TRP A 926 -0.61 0.23 23.34
N ARG A 927 0.12 1.09 24.05
CA ARG A 927 -0.26 1.58 25.39
C ARG A 927 -1.52 2.46 25.42
N LYS A 928 -1.91 3.03 24.29
CA LYS A 928 -3.13 3.84 24.12
C LYS A 928 -4.36 3.02 23.78
N GLY A 929 -4.24 1.69 23.66
CA GLY A 929 -5.36 0.82 23.31
C GLY A 929 -5.70 0.85 21.82
N ILE A 930 -4.80 1.33 20.96
CA ILE A 930 -4.92 1.18 19.51
C ILE A 930 -4.98 -0.32 19.17
N LYS A 931 -5.86 -0.69 18.24
CA LYS A 931 -6.04 -2.08 17.77
C LYS A 931 -5.05 -2.47 16.67
N THR A 932 -4.78 -1.56 15.73
CA THR A 932 -3.95 -1.80 14.53
C THR A 932 -3.15 -0.57 14.12
N LEU A 933 -2.05 -0.78 13.40
CA LEU A 933 -1.31 0.25 12.67
C LEU A 933 -1.22 -0.17 11.20
N TYR A 934 -1.59 0.75 10.31
CA TYR A 934 -1.59 0.57 8.87
C TYR A 934 -0.20 0.92 8.31
N TYR A 935 -0.06 2.09 7.68
CA TYR A 935 1.21 2.54 7.11
C TYR A 935 2.03 3.42 8.05
N ILE A 936 3.34 3.35 7.90
CA ILE A 936 4.25 4.45 8.24
C ILE A 936 4.60 5.20 6.96
N ARG A 937 4.48 6.54 6.98
CA ARG A 937 4.87 7.42 5.88
C ARG A 937 6.00 8.34 6.34
N ILE A 938 7.17 8.19 5.72
CA ILE A 938 8.29 9.12 5.84
C ILE A 938 8.10 10.25 4.81
N ARG A 939 8.30 11.51 5.22
CA ARG A 939 8.19 12.70 4.35
C ARG A 939 9.30 12.67 3.30
N GLN A 940 9.01 12.11 2.13
CA GLN A 940 9.92 12.21 0.99
C GLN A 940 10.06 13.68 0.57
N GLN A 941 11.29 14.18 0.47
CA GLN A 941 11.53 15.50 -0.12
C GLN A 941 11.10 15.47 -1.58
N ALA A 942 10.31 16.46 -2.01
CA ALA A 942 9.97 16.64 -3.40
C ALA A 942 11.21 17.09 -4.18
N LEU A 943 11.95 16.14 -4.76
CA LEU A 943 13.12 16.39 -5.58
C LEU A 943 12.79 17.41 -6.67
N ALA A 944 13.49 18.54 -6.65
CA ALA A 944 13.31 19.65 -7.58
C ALA A 944 13.79 19.28 -9.00
N GLY A 945 12.96 18.52 -9.72
CA GLY A 945 13.19 18.07 -11.10
C GLY A 945 13.01 16.57 -11.35
N THR A 946 12.94 15.72 -10.31
CA THR A 946 12.99 14.24 -10.47
C THR A 946 11.98 13.50 -9.59
N GLU A 947 10.70 13.53 -9.97
CA GLU A 947 9.64 12.70 -9.36
C GLU A 947 9.66 11.25 -9.89
N THR A 948 10.55 10.41 -9.37
CA THR A 948 10.62 8.96 -9.66
C THR A 948 9.45 8.16 -9.03
N ALA A 949 9.31 6.89 -9.44
CA ALA A 949 8.05 6.15 -9.34
C ALA A 949 7.90 5.25 -8.10
N GLY A 950 6.70 5.24 -7.50
CA GLY A 950 6.30 4.28 -6.45
C GLY A 950 4.79 4.27 -6.17
N CYS A 951 4.18 3.08 -6.16
CA CYS A 951 2.83 2.75 -5.68
C CYS A 951 1.65 3.71 -5.97
N VAL A 952 0.91 3.45 -7.06
CA VAL A 952 -0.43 4.03 -7.32
C VAL A 952 -1.47 3.59 -6.26
N SER A 953 -1.28 2.43 -5.63
CA SER A 953 -2.15 1.88 -4.58
C SER A 953 -1.98 2.54 -3.21
N CYS A 954 -0.87 3.22 -2.93
CA CYS A 954 -0.62 3.91 -1.65
C CYS A 954 -0.98 5.41 -1.69
N MET A 955 -1.64 5.85 -2.77
CA MET A 955 -2.32 7.14 -2.88
C MET A 955 -3.83 6.96 -2.58
N LEU A 956 -4.12 6.45 -1.38
CA LEU A 956 -5.44 6.33 -0.75
C LEU A 956 -5.38 6.98 0.64
#